data_AF-A0A1V4MK12-F1
#
_entry.id   AF-A0A1V4MK12-F1
#
_cell.length_a   1.000
_cell.length_b   1.000
_cell.length_c   1.000
_cell.angle_alpha   90.00
_cell.angle_beta   90.00
_cell.angle_gamma   90.00
#
_symmetry.space_group_name_H-M   'P 1'
#
loop_
_entity.id
_entity.type
_entity.pdbx_description
1 polymer ?
#
loop_
_entity_poly.entity_id
_entity_poly.type
_entity_poly.pdbx_seq_one_letter_code
_entity_poly.pdbx_strand_id
1 'polypeptide(L)'
;MGGQELFYVNPDFVETAHGELGCITCHSGQNVTNKEEAHQGLITQPSAEGGGALCATCHEEQGATFAGSIHYTVQGMREGLEAFTYDGSTMEEGSPYQYAFDDNCSHCHSGCGSCHVSRPQVYTGGLHSEHMFAENPPVEETCYGCHGARVAGEFMGLVGYTSDVHFDAGMTCTDCHDQSNFHGSGEPENNRFEADLPSCSDCHGNVYEDSDVLAHKAHSEDTMNCQVCHGSANNNCYDCHVMMTEDGALASTTGTERIMFKIGLNPDRTEERPYEYISLRHVPTAPDTLAAIDGELPNYDEIPNWKYSSMHNVQRLTMQNESCEACHGNEYLFLGESDLVENDSKANLNLVVRSIPQVDVLREIVQEETSGEESDQEDKESGEAIDAGEVLLEAAKNYFVKVATDNNIMPPADVKAMLDSNPNSIFVLDIRSADDFEAGHIPGAVHSAWAEVGNILDRIPRTKPVVVGCYSGQTAAQTVAVLRMAGFENVKSIQSGISMGWLESAGLPLDETGMNAAADLDSVSSPADGKEEIIWEAAKEFFAAVASGNNIIPGPELHGALESNPNAFYVIDIRSAEDYAEGHIAGAIHSAWAEMGNLLEDLPGAKPIVVGCYSGQTAGQTIGVLRLLGFDAYSVQSGISNGWIGNDGLPLVTE
;
A
#
# COMPACT_ATOMS: atom_id res chain seq x y z
N MET A 1 -6.40 -16.83 31.95
CA MET A 1 -6.79 -15.40 31.96
C MET A 1 -7.99 -15.21 32.89
N GLY A 2 -7.98 -14.13 33.67
CA GLY A 2 -8.90 -13.91 34.80
C GLY A 2 -10.32 -13.53 34.39
N GLY A 3 -11.26 -13.84 35.29
CA GLY A 3 -12.71 -13.86 35.07
C GLY A 3 -13.32 -12.62 34.42
N GLN A 4 -14.24 -12.88 33.49
CA GLN A 4 -15.41 -12.03 33.28
C GLN A 4 -16.65 -12.87 33.60
N GLU A 5 -17.13 -12.74 34.83
CA GLU A 5 -18.49 -13.13 35.18
C GLU A 5 -19.45 -11.98 34.80
N LEU A 6 -20.57 -12.35 34.17
CA LEU A 6 -21.70 -11.55 33.65
C LEU A 6 -21.61 -11.21 32.15
N PHE A 7 -22.19 -12.09 31.33
CA PHE A 7 -22.61 -11.76 29.97
C PHE A 7 -23.78 -10.78 30.06
N TYR A 8 -23.55 -9.52 29.66
CA TYR A 8 -24.64 -8.56 29.57
C TYR A 8 -25.53 -8.97 28.39
N VAL A 9 -26.81 -9.22 28.67
CA VAL A 9 -27.82 -9.51 27.65
C VAL A 9 -28.45 -8.17 27.28
N ASN A 10 -28.46 -7.85 25.99
CA ASN A 10 -29.09 -6.64 25.51
C ASN A 10 -30.58 -6.67 25.90
N PRO A 11 -31.16 -5.58 26.45
CA PRO A 11 -32.58 -5.53 26.77
C PRO A 11 -33.49 -5.88 25.58
N ASP A 12 -33.06 -5.64 24.35
CA ASP A 12 -33.81 -5.93 23.13
C ASP A 12 -33.71 -7.41 22.71
N PHE A 13 -32.75 -8.18 23.25
CA PHE A 13 -32.59 -9.60 22.92
C PHE A 13 -33.85 -10.42 23.18
N VAL A 14 -34.55 -10.15 24.28
CA VAL A 14 -35.76 -10.90 24.67
C VAL A 14 -36.93 -10.72 23.69
N GLU A 15 -36.88 -9.68 22.87
CA GLU A 15 -37.87 -9.40 21.82
C GLU A 15 -37.51 -10.07 20.48
N THR A 16 -36.34 -10.73 20.39
CA THR A 16 -35.90 -11.45 19.19
C THR A 16 -36.41 -12.89 19.19
N ALA A 17 -36.43 -13.54 18.01
CA ALA A 17 -36.77 -14.96 17.89
C ALA A 17 -35.87 -15.86 18.77
N HIS A 18 -34.60 -15.50 18.96
CA HIS A 18 -33.68 -16.23 19.84
C HIS A 18 -34.02 -16.02 21.32
N GLY A 19 -34.44 -14.81 21.71
CA GLY A 19 -34.86 -14.48 23.08
C GLY A 19 -36.07 -15.27 23.56
N GLU A 20 -37.01 -15.57 22.65
CA GLU A 20 -38.22 -16.33 22.96
C GLU A 20 -37.95 -17.81 23.32
N LEU A 21 -36.83 -18.39 22.86
CA LEU A 21 -36.49 -19.79 23.09
C LEU A 21 -36.04 -20.07 24.54
N GLY A 22 -35.58 -19.03 25.26
CA GLY A 22 -35.00 -19.14 26.59
C GLY A 22 -33.59 -19.73 26.60
N CYS A 23 -32.75 -19.29 27.54
CA CYS A 23 -31.31 -19.57 27.55
C CYS A 23 -30.98 -21.08 27.57
N ILE A 24 -31.80 -21.88 28.25
CA ILE A 24 -31.57 -23.32 28.41
C ILE A 24 -31.72 -24.12 27.11
N THR A 25 -32.43 -23.57 26.12
CA THR A 25 -32.62 -24.22 24.82
C THR A 25 -31.29 -24.35 24.09
N CYS A 26 -30.43 -23.33 24.21
CA CYS A 26 -29.11 -23.35 23.59
C CYS A 26 -28.03 -23.79 24.57
N HIS A 27 -28.03 -23.24 25.78
CA HIS A 27 -26.96 -23.45 26.75
C HIS A 27 -27.20 -24.62 27.69
N SER A 28 -28.26 -25.41 27.56
CA SER A 28 -28.63 -26.44 28.55
C SER A 28 -28.75 -25.86 29.97
N GLY A 29 -28.37 -26.59 31.02
CA GLY A 29 -28.52 -26.13 32.41
C GLY A 29 -29.91 -26.36 32.99
N GLN A 30 -30.28 -25.59 34.02
CA GLN A 30 -31.57 -25.69 34.71
C GLN A 30 -32.25 -24.32 34.77
N ASN A 31 -33.58 -24.28 34.54
CA ASN A 31 -34.35 -23.05 34.64
C ASN A 31 -34.75 -22.75 36.09
N VAL A 32 -33.78 -22.34 36.91
CA VAL A 32 -33.94 -22.03 38.33
C VAL A 32 -33.23 -20.72 38.69
N THR A 33 -33.60 -20.10 39.82
CA THR A 33 -33.06 -18.79 40.21
C THR A 33 -31.74 -18.87 40.98
N ASN A 34 -31.36 -20.04 41.49
CA ASN A 34 -30.05 -20.24 42.11
C ASN A 34 -28.99 -20.38 41.01
N LYS A 35 -27.93 -19.56 41.07
CA LYS A 35 -26.86 -19.51 40.07
C LYS A 35 -26.16 -20.87 39.92
N GLU A 36 -25.76 -21.49 41.02
CA GLU A 36 -25.03 -22.75 40.98
C GLU A 36 -25.87 -23.88 40.38
N GLU A 37 -27.15 -23.98 40.74
CA GLU A 37 -28.09 -24.97 40.22
C GLU A 37 -28.45 -24.70 38.76
N ALA A 38 -28.65 -23.43 38.37
CA ALA A 38 -28.93 -23.05 36.99
C ALA A 38 -27.79 -23.41 36.03
N HIS A 39 -26.54 -23.33 36.50
CA HIS A 39 -25.36 -23.64 35.72
C HIS A 39 -24.94 -25.12 35.76
N GLN A 40 -25.67 -26.01 36.45
CA GLN A 40 -25.39 -27.45 36.41
C GLN A 40 -25.66 -28.00 35.01
N GLY A 41 -24.60 -28.41 34.30
CA GLY A 41 -24.71 -28.91 32.92
C GLY A 41 -24.90 -27.80 31.88
N LEU A 42 -24.53 -26.55 32.20
CA LEU A 42 -24.50 -25.45 31.24
C LEU A 42 -23.39 -25.67 30.21
N ILE A 43 -23.73 -25.54 28.93
CA ILE A 43 -22.81 -25.45 27.81
C ILE A 43 -22.53 -23.97 27.57
N THR A 44 -21.30 -23.53 27.84
CA THR A 44 -20.93 -22.11 27.73
C THR A 44 -20.74 -21.65 26.29
N GLN A 45 -20.44 -22.57 25.37
CA GLN A 45 -20.26 -22.31 23.93
C GLN A 45 -21.05 -23.30 23.09
N PRO A 46 -22.38 -23.13 23.01
CA PRO A 46 -23.26 -24.12 22.40
C PRO A 46 -23.07 -24.25 20.88
N SER A 47 -22.47 -23.26 20.23
CA SER A 47 -22.14 -23.32 18.80
C SER A 47 -20.83 -24.06 18.48
N ALA A 48 -19.98 -24.29 19.49
CA ALA A 48 -18.71 -25.01 19.30
C ALA A 48 -18.92 -26.53 19.27
N GLU A 49 -19.99 -27.03 19.89
CA GLU A 49 -20.30 -28.47 19.91
C GLU A 49 -20.86 -28.93 18.55
N GLY A 50 -20.22 -29.96 17.97
CA GLY A 50 -20.74 -30.70 16.82
C GLY A 50 -20.94 -29.86 15.54
N GLY A 51 -20.14 -28.81 15.30
CA GLY A 51 -20.23 -28.02 14.07
C GLY A 51 -21.47 -27.16 13.95
N GLY A 52 -22.00 -26.68 15.08
CA GLY A 52 -23.22 -25.88 15.08
C GLY A 52 -24.49 -26.73 14.93
N ALA A 53 -24.45 -28.03 15.23
CA ALA A 53 -25.60 -28.94 15.18
C ALA A 53 -26.85 -28.40 15.90
N LEU A 54 -26.64 -27.66 17.00
CA LEU A 54 -27.73 -26.96 17.68
C LEU A 54 -28.36 -25.89 16.78
N CYS A 55 -27.55 -24.99 16.21
CA CYS A 55 -27.99 -23.94 15.30
C CYS A 55 -28.68 -24.52 14.05
N ALA A 56 -28.17 -25.64 13.54
CA ALA A 56 -28.70 -26.37 12.39
C ALA A 56 -30.15 -26.88 12.59
N THR A 57 -30.63 -26.97 13.84
CA THR A 57 -32.03 -27.34 14.11
C THR A 57 -33.03 -26.31 13.58
N CYS A 58 -32.61 -25.04 13.47
CA CYS A 58 -33.41 -23.94 12.94
C CYS A 58 -32.83 -23.36 11.64
N HIS A 59 -31.51 -23.43 11.47
CA HIS A 59 -30.75 -22.96 10.30
C HIS A 59 -30.24 -24.17 9.49
N GLU A 60 -31.18 -25.01 9.03
CA GLU A 60 -30.88 -26.32 8.43
C GLU A 60 -29.94 -26.22 7.23
N GLU A 61 -30.14 -25.22 6.38
CA GLU A 61 -29.34 -25.01 5.17
C GLU A 61 -27.88 -24.70 5.49
N GLN A 62 -27.63 -23.68 6.33
CA GLN A 62 -26.27 -23.28 6.73
C GLN A 62 -25.60 -24.37 7.57
N GLY A 63 -26.36 -25.00 8.47
CA GLY A 63 -25.86 -26.06 9.34
C GLY A 63 -25.51 -27.36 8.60
N ALA A 64 -26.16 -27.64 7.47
CA ALA A 64 -25.88 -28.84 6.67
C ALA A 64 -24.47 -28.81 6.04
N THR A 65 -23.94 -27.63 5.76
CA THR A 65 -22.66 -27.45 5.05
C THR A 65 -21.52 -27.01 5.98
N PHE A 66 -21.81 -26.30 7.07
CA PHE A 66 -20.78 -25.65 7.89
C PHE A 66 -19.78 -26.62 8.53
N ALA A 67 -20.22 -27.81 8.91
CA ALA A 67 -19.34 -28.85 9.47
C ALA A 67 -18.27 -29.34 8.48
N GLY A 68 -18.46 -29.14 7.18
CA GLY A 68 -17.46 -29.43 6.14
C GLY A 68 -16.64 -28.20 5.72
N SER A 69 -16.98 -27.00 6.20
CA SER A 69 -16.30 -25.76 5.80
C SER A 69 -14.85 -25.70 6.29
N ILE A 70 -13.99 -24.96 5.58
CA ILE A 70 -12.61 -24.73 5.99
C ILE A 70 -12.47 -23.93 7.29
N HIS A 71 -13.47 -23.12 7.66
CA HIS A 71 -13.48 -22.34 8.90
C HIS A 71 -13.77 -23.22 10.13
N TYR A 72 -14.59 -24.24 9.96
CA TYR A 72 -14.81 -25.25 10.99
C TYR A 72 -13.64 -26.23 11.00
N THR A 73 -13.39 -26.94 9.90
CA THR A 73 -12.43 -28.04 9.88
C THR A 73 -10.97 -27.61 10.04
N VAL A 74 -10.64 -26.37 9.70
CA VAL A 74 -9.25 -25.85 9.57
C VAL A 74 -8.35 -26.77 8.74
N GLN A 75 -8.94 -27.53 7.81
CA GLN A 75 -8.27 -28.59 7.04
C GLN A 75 -7.11 -28.04 6.21
N GLY A 76 -7.25 -26.86 5.59
CA GLY A 76 -6.18 -26.26 4.81
C GLY A 76 -4.93 -25.90 5.63
N MET A 77 -5.09 -25.53 6.90
CA MET A 77 -3.93 -25.31 7.79
C MET A 77 -3.26 -26.63 8.16
N ARG A 78 -4.07 -27.66 8.40
CA ARG A 78 -3.58 -29.01 8.68
C ARG A 78 -2.75 -29.49 7.50
N GLU A 79 -3.32 -29.54 6.31
CA GLU A 79 -2.63 -30.00 5.10
C GLU A 79 -1.38 -29.19 4.78
N GLY A 80 -1.42 -27.87 5.01
CA GLY A 80 -0.25 -27.01 4.88
C GLY A 80 0.91 -27.47 5.77
N LEU A 81 0.64 -27.88 7.01
CA LEU A 81 1.63 -28.47 7.90
C LEU A 81 2.01 -29.91 7.49
N GLU A 82 1.02 -30.74 7.13
CA GLU A 82 1.25 -32.14 6.73
C GLU A 82 2.18 -32.24 5.52
N ALA A 83 2.03 -31.32 4.56
CA ALA A 83 2.87 -31.26 3.37
C ALA A 83 4.36 -31.28 3.74
N PHE A 84 4.76 -30.63 4.84
CA PHE A 84 6.16 -30.54 5.27
C PHE A 84 6.71 -31.76 6.05
N THR A 85 5.89 -32.76 6.42
CA THR A 85 6.24 -33.70 7.50
C THR A 85 6.43 -35.19 7.13
N TYR A 86 6.41 -35.56 5.83
CA TYR A 86 6.47 -36.94 5.30
C TYR A 86 5.34 -37.86 5.85
N ASP A 87 4.40 -38.25 4.98
CA ASP A 87 3.54 -39.45 5.09
C ASP A 87 2.15 -39.44 5.76
N GLY A 88 1.61 -38.30 6.19
CA GLY A 88 0.22 -38.25 6.69
C GLY A 88 0.04 -38.81 8.11
N SER A 89 1.14 -39.07 8.82
CA SER A 89 1.18 -39.34 10.26
C SER A 89 1.25 -38.07 11.13
N THR A 90 1.22 -36.88 10.52
CA THR A 90 1.28 -35.56 11.17
C THR A 90 0.20 -35.37 12.23
N MET A 91 -0.92 -36.07 12.11
CA MET A 91 -2.04 -35.98 13.06
C MET A 91 -2.22 -37.26 13.89
N GLU A 92 -1.20 -38.13 13.93
CA GLU A 92 -1.20 -39.26 14.86
C GLU A 92 -1.24 -38.76 16.30
N GLU A 93 -2.03 -39.48 17.11
CA GLU A 93 -2.25 -39.13 18.51
C GLU A 93 -0.94 -39.09 19.30
N GLY A 94 -0.61 -37.93 19.88
CA GLY A 94 0.60 -37.71 20.67
C GLY A 94 1.85 -37.39 19.86
N SER A 95 1.75 -37.16 18.54
CA SER A 95 2.86 -36.65 17.73
C SER A 95 3.19 -35.18 18.06
N PRO A 96 4.44 -34.73 17.85
CA PRO A 96 4.80 -33.31 18.00
C PRO A 96 3.93 -32.38 17.15
N TYR A 97 3.57 -32.82 15.95
CA TYR A 97 2.80 -32.01 15.01
C TYR A 97 1.33 -31.88 15.41
N GLN A 98 0.70 -32.95 15.92
CA GLN A 98 -0.64 -32.86 16.51
C GLN A 98 -0.64 -31.89 17.69
N TYR A 99 0.36 -31.99 18.58
CA TYR A 99 0.48 -31.07 19.71
C TYR A 99 0.64 -29.60 19.24
N ALA A 100 1.48 -29.35 18.22
CA ALA A 100 1.63 -28.02 17.64
C ALA A 100 0.33 -27.50 17.01
N PHE A 101 -0.39 -28.36 16.31
CA PHE A 101 -1.66 -28.01 15.70
C PHE A 101 -2.72 -27.68 16.74
N ASP A 102 -2.86 -28.53 17.76
CA ASP A 102 -3.86 -28.35 18.83
C ASP A 102 -3.57 -27.09 19.64
N ASP A 103 -2.31 -26.81 19.98
CA ASP A 103 -1.94 -25.67 20.82
C ASP A 103 -1.88 -24.32 20.09
N ASN A 104 -1.64 -24.29 18.77
CA ASN A 104 -1.49 -23.02 18.04
C ASN A 104 -2.44 -22.82 16.86
N CYS A 105 -2.70 -23.86 16.06
CA CYS A 105 -3.46 -23.73 14.81
C CYS A 105 -4.97 -23.92 15.01
N SER A 106 -5.36 -24.83 15.92
CA SER A 106 -6.76 -25.16 16.19
C SER A 106 -7.55 -23.98 16.79
N HIS A 107 -6.86 -22.98 17.34
CA HIS A 107 -7.50 -21.77 17.87
C HIS A 107 -8.25 -20.94 16.82
N CYS A 108 -7.97 -21.14 15.54
CA CYS A 108 -8.70 -20.51 14.44
C CYS A 108 -10.00 -21.25 14.05
N HIS A 109 -10.25 -22.43 14.62
CA HIS A 109 -11.49 -23.19 14.42
C HIS A 109 -12.69 -22.39 14.93
N SER A 110 -13.69 -22.22 14.08
CA SER A 110 -14.86 -21.37 14.37
C SER A 110 -16.15 -22.17 14.49
N GLY A 111 -17.08 -21.69 15.32
CA GLY A 111 -18.47 -22.14 15.34
C GLY A 111 -19.40 -20.98 14.98
N CYS A 112 -20.67 -21.24 14.69
CA CYS A 112 -21.62 -20.19 14.29
C CYS A 112 -21.64 -18.98 15.26
N GLY A 113 -21.55 -19.23 16.56
CA GLY A 113 -21.50 -18.18 17.58
C GLY A 113 -20.27 -17.28 17.50
N SER A 114 -19.12 -17.78 17.04
CA SER A 114 -17.88 -17.00 16.90
C SER A 114 -17.94 -15.93 15.80
N CYS A 115 -18.94 -16.02 14.92
CA CYS A 115 -19.19 -15.03 13.87
C CYS A 115 -20.45 -14.21 14.18
N HIS A 116 -21.50 -14.87 14.67
CA HIS A 116 -22.82 -14.25 14.80
C HIS A 116 -23.14 -13.71 16.18
N VAL A 117 -22.34 -14.00 17.23
CA VAL A 117 -22.70 -13.65 18.62
C VAL A 117 -21.49 -13.12 19.42
N SER A 118 -20.34 -13.75 19.26
CA SER A 118 -19.15 -13.54 20.08
C SER A 118 -17.90 -13.36 19.25
N ARG A 119 -17.01 -12.49 19.72
CA ARG A 119 -15.68 -12.30 19.17
C ARG A 119 -14.85 -13.59 19.29
N PRO A 120 -14.04 -13.93 18.28
CA PRO A 120 -13.15 -15.08 18.35
C PRO A 120 -12.27 -15.06 19.60
N GLN A 121 -12.05 -16.23 20.21
CA GLN A 121 -11.24 -16.34 21.44
C GLN A 121 -9.81 -15.84 21.25
N VAL A 122 -9.25 -16.05 20.05
CA VAL A 122 -7.93 -15.54 19.64
C VAL A 122 -7.83 -14.02 19.73
N TYR A 123 -8.95 -13.30 19.66
CA TYR A 123 -9.03 -11.84 19.66
C TYR A 123 -9.74 -11.32 20.92
N THR A 124 -9.24 -11.75 22.09
CA THR A 124 -9.71 -11.41 23.45
C THR A 124 -11.06 -12.00 23.89
N GLY A 125 -11.82 -12.60 22.97
CA GLY A 125 -13.16 -13.13 23.24
C GLY A 125 -14.19 -12.05 23.56
N GLY A 126 -15.33 -12.47 24.13
CA GLY A 126 -16.43 -11.57 24.49
C GLY A 126 -17.54 -11.53 23.44
N LEU A 127 -18.56 -10.71 23.68
CA LEU A 127 -19.71 -10.55 22.80
C LEU A 127 -19.53 -9.33 21.88
N HIS A 128 -20.06 -9.39 20.65
CA HIS A 128 -19.98 -8.25 19.71
C HIS A 128 -20.75 -7.04 20.21
N SER A 129 -22.04 -7.25 20.42
CA SER A 129 -22.97 -6.21 20.85
C SER A 129 -23.87 -6.79 21.92
N GLU A 130 -23.26 -7.17 23.05
CA GLU A 130 -23.95 -7.90 24.12
C GLU A 130 -24.51 -9.22 23.56
N HIS A 131 -25.46 -9.89 24.23
CA HIS A 131 -25.96 -11.19 23.74
C HIS A 131 -26.96 -11.05 22.57
N MET A 132 -26.52 -10.40 21.48
CA MET A 132 -27.28 -10.22 20.26
C MET A 132 -26.72 -11.10 19.14
N PHE A 133 -27.63 -11.59 18.30
CA PHE A 133 -27.30 -12.36 17.11
C PHE A 133 -27.23 -11.42 15.91
N ALA A 134 -26.08 -11.35 15.26
CA ALA A 134 -25.85 -10.58 14.05
C ALA A 134 -25.96 -11.50 12.83
N GLU A 135 -26.92 -11.23 11.94
CA GLU A 135 -27.02 -11.94 10.66
C GLU A 135 -25.75 -11.74 9.83
N ASN A 136 -25.29 -10.49 9.72
CA ASN A 136 -24.00 -10.13 9.13
C ASN A 136 -22.97 -9.83 10.24
N PRO A 137 -21.91 -10.64 10.36
CA PRO A 137 -20.83 -10.42 11.33
C PRO A 137 -20.12 -9.08 11.17
N PRO A 138 -19.81 -8.35 12.24
CA PRO A 138 -18.97 -7.14 12.16
C PRO A 138 -17.53 -7.51 11.81
N VAL A 139 -17.06 -7.10 10.63
CA VAL A 139 -15.75 -7.49 10.06
C VAL A 139 -14.58 -7.19 11.00
N GLU A 140 -14.57 -6.01 11.63
CA GLU A 140 -13.49 -5.55 12.52
C GLU A 140 -13.35 -6.38 13.80
N GLU A 141 -14.45 -7.02 14.24
CA GLU A 141 -14.49 -7.77 15.49
C GLU A 141 -14.49 -9.29 15.28
N THR A 142 -14.74 -9.74 14.05
CA THR A 142 -14.81 -11.16 13.67
C THR A 142 -13.66 -11.54 12.75
N CYS A 143 -13.74 -11.15 11.48
CA CYS A 143 -12.78 -11.49 10.45
C CYS A 143 -11.37 -11.02 10.80
N TYR A 144 -11.21 -9.78 11.30
CA TYR A 144 -9.91 -9.28 11.72
C TYR A 144 -9.31 -10.07 12.89
N GLY A 145 -10.15 -10.58 13.79
CA GLY A 145 -9.70 -11.37 14.93
C GLY A 145 -9.00 -12.66 14.54
N CYS A 146 -9.45 -13.34 13.48
CA CYS A 146 -8.85 -14.60 12.99
C CYS A 146 -7.85 -14.38 11.86
N HIS A 147 -8.13 -13.50 10.90
CA HIS A 147 -7.29 -13.32 9.72
C HIS A 147 -6.21 -12.23 9.88
N GLY A 148 -6.30 -11.43 10.95
CA GLY A 148 -5.26 -10.53 11.43
C GLY A 148 -4.69 -9.58 10.37
N ALA A 149 -3.41 -9.26 10.55
CA ALA A 149 -2.64 -8.36 9.71
C ALA A 149 -2.61 -8.73 8.22
N ARG A 150 -2.65 -10.03 7.89
CA ARG A 150 -2.35 -10.59 6.56
C ARG A 150 -3.49 -10.56 5.56
N VAL A 151 -4.70 -10.25 6.01
CA VAL A 151 -5.91 -10.26 5.17
C VAL A 151 -6.77 -9.06 5.55
N ALA A 152 -7.32 -9.07 6.76
CA ALA A 152 -8.19 -8.00 7.22
C ALA A 152 -7.39 -6.70 7.48
N GLY A 153 -6.16 -6.81 8.00
CA GLY A 153 -5.26 -5.67 8.14
C GLY A 153 -4.85 -5.05 6.80
N GLU A 154 -4.62 -5.87 5.77
CA GLU A 154 -4.38 -5.40 4.39
C GLU A 154 -5.64 -4.70 3.83
N PHE A 155 -6.82 -5.32 3.98
CA PHE A 155 -8.10 -4.78 3.51
C PHE A 155 -8.42 -3.42 4.08
N MET A 156 -8.24 -3.28 5.39
CA MET A 156 -8.54 -2.04 6.13
C MET A 156 -7.39 -1.02 6.07
N GLY A 157 -6.26 -1.32 5.41
CA GLY A 157 -5.09 -0.43 5.35
C GLY A 157 -4.35 -0.26 6.67
N LEU A 158 -4.52 -1.17 7.62
CA LEU A 158 -3.77 -1.22 8.88
C LEU A 158 -2.35 -1.79 8.68
N VAL A 159 -2.12 -2.49 7.56
CA VAL A 159 -0.86 -3.14 7.19
C VAL A 159 -0.61 -2.92 5.70
N GLY A 160 0.62 -2.54 5.34
CA GLY A 160 0.97 -2.11 3.97
C GLY A 160 1.00 -0.59 3.86
N TYR A 161 0.90 -0.06 2.64
CA TYR A 161 0.94 1.38 2.39
C TYR A 161 -0.44 2.02 2.20
N THR A 162 -1.49 1.21 1.99
CA THR A 162 -2.82 1.65 1.56
C THR A 162 -3.87 0.59 1.88
N SER A 163 -5.11 1.01 2.12
CA SER A 163 -6.32 0.18 2.23
C SER A 163 -6.79 -0.29 0.86
N ASP A 164 -7.59 -1.35 0.80
CA ASP A 164 -8.20 -1.80 -0.44
C ASP A 164 -9.19 -0.75 -0.99
N VAL A 165 -9.17 -0.51 -2.30
CA VAL A 165 -10.10 0.45 -2.93
C VAL A 165 -11.57 0.08 -2.75
N HIS A 166 -11.87 -1.21 -2.58
CA HIS A 166 -13.23 -1.68 -2.30
C HIS A 166 -13.62 -1.41 -0.85
N PHE A 167 -12.69 -1.54 0.09
CA PHE A 167 -12.90 -1.13 1.48
C PHE A 167 -13.19 0.37 1.57
N ASP A 168 -12.40 1.19 0.87
CA ASP A 168 -12.61 2.65 0.80
C ASP A 168 -13.96 3.01 0.15
N ALA A 169 -14.47 2.16 -0.75
CA ALA A 169 -15.80 2.27 -1.33
C ALA A 169 -16.94 1.80 -0.40
N GLY A 170 -16.61 1.31 0.80
CA GLY A 170 -17.56 0.84 1.81
C GLY A 170 -17.97 -0.63 1.67
N MET A 171 -17.25 -1.42 0.87
CA MET A 171 -17.47 -2.87 0.77
C MET A 171 -16.89 -3.62 1.97
N THR A 172 -17.48 -4.77 2.24
CA THR A 172 -17.13 -5.72 3.29
C THR A 172 -16.73 -7.06 2.67
N CYS A 173 -16.22 -8.00 3.47
CA CYS A 173 -15.78 -9.30 2.98
C CYS A 173 -16.90 -10.06 2.24
N THR A 174 -18.14 -9.94 2.72
CA THR A 174 -19.33 -10.61 2.15
C THR A 174 -19.85 -9.97 0.86
N ASP A 175 -19.36 -8.79 0.48
CA ASP A 175 -19.69 -8.20 -0.82
C ASP A 175 -18.87 -8.83 -1.96
N CYS A 176 -17.75 -9.48 -1.64
CA CYS A 176 -16.92 -10.21 -2.60
C CYS A 176 -17.07 -11.72 -2.46
N HIS A 177 -17.13 -12.25 -1.24
CA HIS A 177 -17.22 -13.67 -0.94
C HIS A 177 -18.65 -14.16 -0.80
N ASP A 178 -18.98 -15.25 -1.49
CA ASP A 178 -20.27 -15.93 -1.37
C ASP A 178 -20.44 -16.57 0.02
N GLN A 179 -21.68 -16.76 0.45
CA GLN A 179 -21.99 -17.40 1.74
C GLN A 179 -21.37 -18.80 1.86
N SER A 180 -21.25 -19.54 0.76
CA SER A 180 -20.60 -20.86 0.73
C SER A 180 -19.11 -20.82 1.08
N ASN A 181 -18.40 -19.69 0.88
CA ASN A 181 -17.01 -19.56 1.32
C ASN A 181 -16.87 -19.56 2.85
N PHE A 182 -17.96 -19.23 3.57
CA PHE A 182 -18.00 -19.20 5.03
C PHE A 182 -18.70 -20.42 5.60
N HIS A 183 -19.88 -20.74 5.07
CA HIS A 183 -20.73 -21.84 5.50
C HIS A 183 -20.35 -23.18 4.86
N GLY A 184 -19.38 -23.23 3.94
CA GLY A 184 -19.03 -24.42 3.18
C GLY A 184 -19.96 -24.64 1.98
N SER A 185 -19.46 -25.36 0.99
CA SER A 185 -20.20 -25.74 -0.23
C SER A 185 -21.03 -27.02 -0.08
N GLY A 186 -20.85 -27.74 1.03
CA GLY A 186 -21.49 -29.04 1.30
C GLY A 186 -20.63 -30.24 0.93
N GLU A 187 -19.54 -30.04 0.20
CA GLU A 187 -18.47 -31.01 0.03
C GLU A 187 -17.27 -30.61 0.90
N PRO A 188 -16.48 -31.56 1.43
CA PRO A 188 -15.27 -31.24 2.18
C PRO A 188 -14.23 -30.58 1.26
N GLU A 189 -13.75 -29.41 1.66
CA GLU A 189 -12.69 -28.68 0.97
C GLU A 189 -11.37 -28.84 1.73
N ASN A 190 -10.34 -29.28 1.03
CA ASN A 190 -9.03 -29.55 1.60
C ASN A 190 -8.23 -28.24 1.79
N ASN A 191 -8.45 -27.26 0.92
CA ASN A 191 -7.82 -25.96 0.99
C ASN A 191 -8.68 -24.88 0.34
N ARG A 192 -8.30 -23.61 0.54
CA ARG A 192 -9.07 -22.44 0.06
C ARG A 192 -9.27 -22.38 -1.47
N PHE A 193 -8.46 -23.10 -2.26
CA PHE A 193 -8.53 -23.07 -3.72
C PHE A 193 -9.49 -24.11 -4.30
N GLU A 194 -10.08 -24.98 -3.46
CA GLU A 194 -11.16 -25.88 -3.87
C GLU A 194 -12.54 -25.22 -3.74
N ALA A 195 -12.63 -24.09 -3.03
CA ALA A 195 -13.81 -23.26 -2.95
C ALA A 195 -13.93 -22.36 -4.19
N ASP A 196 -15.17 -21.98 -4.53
CA ASP A 196 -15.45 -20.97 -5.55
C ASP A 196 -15.07 -19.59 -5.02
N LEU A 197 -13.92 -19.07 -5.46
CA LEU A 197 -13.34 -17.83 -4.94
C LEU A 197 -13.82 -16.60 -5.74
N PRO A 198 -13.86 -15.41 -5.13
CA PRO A 198 -14.24 -14.19 -5.83
C PRO A 198 -13.37 -13.94 -7.06
N SER A 199 -13.98 -13.69 -8.20
CA SER A 199 -13.26 -13.26 -9.40
C SER A 199 -13.48 -11.77 -9.68
N CYS A 200 -12.39 -11.09 -10.06
CA CYS A 200 -12.47 -9.70 -10.50
C CYS A 200 -13.44 -9.56 -11.70
N SER A 201 -13.51 -10.55 -12.58
CA SER A 201 -14.35 -10.54 -13.78
C SER A 201 -15.85 -10.58 -13.47
N ASP A 202 -16.25 -11.06 -12.30
CA ASP A 202 -17.67 -11.17 -11.93
C ASP A 202 -18.33 -9.77 -11.82
N CYS A 203 -17.54 -8.77 -11.43
CA CYS A 203 -17.97 -7.37 -11.32
C CYS A 203 -17.42 -6.48 -12.45
N HIS A 204 -16.20 -6.75 -12.93
CA HIS A 204 -15.51 -5.90 -13.91
C HIS A 204 -15.62 -6.37 -15.37
N GLY A 205 -16.21 -7.55 -15.62
CA GLY A 205 -16.36 -8.12 -16.95
C GLY A 205 -15.04 -8.60 -17.57
N ASN A 206 -15.05 -8.86 -18.89
CA ASN A 206 -13.86 -9.30 -19.61
C ASN A 206 -12.97 -8.11 -19.99
N VAL A 207 -12.16 -7.66 -19.03
CA VAL A 207 -11.27 -6.51 -19.24
C VAL A 207 -10.20 -6.76 -20.30
N TYR A 208 -9.85 -8.01 -20.61
CA TYR A 208 -8.83 -8.33 -21.60
C TYR A 208 -9.27 -7.98 -23.03
N GLU A 209 -10.57 -8.12 -23.32
CA GLU A 209 -11.16 -7.80 -24.63
C GLU A 209 -11.82 -6.41 -24.65
N ASP A 210 -12.53 -6.06 -23.58
CA ASP A 210 -13.45 -4.92 -23.56
C ASP A 210 -12.82 -3.62 -23.04
N SER A 211 -11.62 -3.67 -22.46
CA SER A 211 -10.97 -2.48 -21.88
C SER A 211 -10.13 -1.71 -22.89
N ASP A 212 -10.15 -0.39 -22.85
CA ASP A 212 -9.24 0.47 -23.64
C ASP A 212 -7.82 0.56 -23.07
N VAL A 213 -7.56 -0.04 -21.91
CA VAL A 213 -6.23 -0.04 -21.28
C VAL A 213 -5.30 -0.99 -22.02
N LEU A 214 -4.23 -0.46 -22.60
CA LEU A 214 -3.28 -1.24 -23.41
C LEU A 214 -2.73 -2.46 -22.66
N ALA A 215 -2.41 -2.33 -21.37
CA ALA A 215 -1.91 -3.44 -20.56
C ALA A 215 -2.91 -4.60 -20.44
N HIS A 216 -4.22 -4.33 -20.41
CA HIS A 216 -5.24 -5.39 -20.42
C HIS A 216 -5.31 -6.10 -21.76
N LYS A 217 -5.07 -5.41 -22.88
CA LYS A 217 -5.03 -6.05 -24.21
C LYS A 217 -3.72 -6.81 -24.45
N ALA A 218 -2.63 -6.36 -23.83
CA ALA A 218 -1.29 -6.91 -24.01
C ALA A 218 -1.04 -8.19 -23.21
N HIS A 219 -1.79 -8.42 -22.13
CA HIS A 219 -1.69 -9.59 -21.27
C HIS A 219 -2.98 -10.39 -21.33
N SER A 220 -2.86 -11.72 -21.30
CA SER A 220 -4.03 -12.61 -21.32
C SER A 220 -4.37 -13.12 -19.92
N GLU A 221 -5.55 -13.72 -19.78
CA GLU A 221 -5.99 -14.44 -18.57
C GLU A 221 -5.01 -15.56 -18.16
N ASP A 222 -4.26 -16.10 -19.12
CA ASP A 222 -3.25 -17.14 -18.91
C ASP A 222 -1.85 -16.59 -18.58
N THR A 223 -1.64 -15.28 -18.66
CA THR A 223 -0.33 -14.66 -18.44
C THR A 223 -0.17 -14.21 -16.99
N MET A 224 -1.10 -13.41 -16.47
CA MET A 224 -0.94 -12.78 -15.14
C MET A 224 -2.28 -12.73 -14.42
N ASN A 225 -2.27 -12.98 -13.11
CA ASN A 225 -3.45 -12.69 -12.29
C ASN A 225 -3.62 -11.17 -12.13
N CYS A 226 -4.86 -10.67 -12.02
CA CYS A 226 -5.12 -9.22 -11.90
C CYS A 226 -4.37 -8.58 -10.72
N GLN A 227 -4.13 -9.31 -9.63
CA GLN A 227 -3.40 -8.82 -8.46
C GLN A 227 -1.90 -8.62 -8.72
N VAL A 228 -1.32 -9.20 -9.79
CA VAL A 228 0.02 -8.82 -10.27
C VAL A 228 0.02 -7.33 -10.58
N CYS A 229 -0.99 -6.83 -11.28
CA CYS A 229 -1.08 -5.41 -11.65
C CYS A 229 -1.75 -4.55 -10.58
N HIS A 230 -2.71 -5.09 -9.84
CA HIS A 230 -3.55 -4.30 -8.93
C HIS A 230 -3.26 -4.53 -7.45
N GLY A 231 -2.36 -5.43 -7.07
CA GLY A 231 -1.96 -5.63 -5.68
C GLY A 231 -0.93 -4.60 -5.19
N SER A 232 -0.92 -4.34 -3.89
CA SER A 232 0.07 -3.48 -3.24
C SER A 232 1.00 -4.27 -2.32
N ALA A 233 2.10 -3.65 -1.88
CA ALA A 233 3.05 -4.27 -0.96
C ALA A 233 2.36 -4.69 0.34
N ASN A 234 2.66 -5.90 0.79
CA ASN A 234 2.06 -6.51 1.97
C ASN A 234 3.10 -7.11 2.92
N ASN A 235 2.66 -7.63 4.06
CA ASN A 235 3.56 -8.18 5.05
C ASN A 235 4.11 -9.56 4.67
N ASN A 236 5.43 -9.65 4.70
CA ASN A 236 6.25 -10.82 4.44
C ASN A 236 7.02 -11.12 5.72
N CYS A 237 6.83 -12.31 6.27
CA CYS A 237 7.42 -12.69 7.56
C CYS A 237 8.40 -13.84 7.33
N TYR A 238 9.60 -13.72 7.86
CA TYR A 238 10.69 -14.68 7.73
C TYR A 238 10.94 -15.40 9.05
N ASP A 239 11.41 -16.65 8.98
CA ASP A 239 11.94 -17.44 10.11
C ASP A 239 11.03 -17.57 11.35
N CYS A 240 9.99 -18.42 11.27
CA CYS A 240 9.23 -18.78 12.49
C CYS A 240 9.92 -19.91 13.24
N HIS A 241 10.10 -19.74 14.55
CA HIS A 241 10.51 -20.80 15.46
C HIS A 241 9.52 -20.93 16.61
N VAL A 242 9.15 -22.16 16.91
CA VAL A 242 8.35 -22.50 18.09
C VAL A 242 9.29 -22.70 19.28
N MET A 243 8.84 -22.27 20.46
CA MET A 243 9.52 -22.48 21.74
C MET A 243 8.53 -22.95 22.80
N MET A 244 9.03 -23.72 23.77
CA MET A 244 8.28 -24.14 24.95
C MET A 244 8.40 -23.10 26.06
N THR A 245 7.27 -22.63 26.57
CA THR A 245 7.22 -21.74 27.74
C THR A 245 7.42 -22.50 29.04
N GLU A 246 7.70 -21.79 30.14
CA GLU A 246 7.93 -22.43 31.46
C GLU A 246 6.71 -23.20 32.00
N ASP A 247 5.50 -22.84 31.56
CA ASP A 247 4.24 -23.50 31.87
C ASP A 247 3.86 -24.63 30.89
N GLY A 248 4.70 -24.90 29.88
CA GLY A 248 4.54 -26.01 28.94
C GLY A 248 3.57 -25.72 27.79
N ALA A 249 3.37 -24.45 27.43
CA ALA A 249 2.65 -24.03 26.23
C ALA A 249 3.64 -23.70 25.10
N LEU A 250 3.15 -23.65 23.86
CA LEU A 250 3.94 -23.19 22.73
C LEU A 250 3.83 -21.69 22.56
N ALA A 251 4.98 -21.02 22.50
CA ALA A 251 5.08 -19.68 21.95
C ALA A 251 5.77 -19.75 20.59
N SER A 252 5.47 -18.79 19.73
CA SER A 252 6.20 -18.60 18.47
C SER A 252 6.99 -17.30 18.53
N THR A 253 8.17 -17.33 17.92
CA THR A 253 8.90 -16.12 17.53
C THR A 253 8.95 -16.07 16.03
N THR A 254 8.58 -14.92 15.48
CA THR A 254 8.86 -14.58 14.08
C THR A 254 10.20 -13.87 14.00
N GLY A 255 10.93 -14.09 12.90
CA GLY A 255 12.17 -13.40 12.59
C GLY A 255 11.90 -12.02 12.02
N THR A 256 12.47 -11.75 10.85
CA THR A 256 12.34 -10.44 10.20
C THR A 256 10.97 -10.31 9.54
N GLU A 257 10.33 -9.15 9.66
CA GLU A 257 9.13 -8.79 8.90
C GLU A 257 9.44 -7.67 7.91
N ARG A 258 8.90 -7.75 6.70
CA ARG A 258 9.10 -6.77 5.62
C ARG A 258 7.78 -6.45 4.95
N ILE A 259 7.53 -5.18 4.67
CA ILE A 259 6.48 -4.75 3.75
C ILE A 259 7.08 -4.71 2.35
N MET A 260 6.62 -5.58 1.46
CA MET A 260 7.14 -5.69 0.10
C MET A 260 6.13 -6.32 -0.86
N PHE A 261 6.39 -6.17 -2.16
CA PHE A 261 5.61 -6.76 -3.24
C PHE A 261 6.54 -7.61 -4.10
N LYS A 262 6.12 -8.84 -4.44
CA LYS A 262 6.88 -9.74 -5.32
C LYS A 262 5.96 -10.47 -6.29
N ILE A 263 6.42 -10.60 -7.52
CA ILE A 263 5.86 -11.36 -8.63
C ILE A 263 6.75 -12.58 -8.82
N GLY A 264 6.16 -13.78 -8.89
CA GLY A 264 6.90 -14.98 -9.27
C GLY A 264 6.12 -15.84 -10.23
N LEU A 265 6.73 -16.98 -10.60
CA LEU A 265 6.10 -17.99 -11.43
C LEU A 265 5.04 -18.74 -10.63
N ASN A 266 3.95 -19.09 -11.30
CA ASN A 266 2.96 -20.01 -10.78
C ASN A 266 3.41 -21.46 -11.03
N PRO A 267 3.79 -22.21 -9.99
CA PRO A 267 4.25 -23.59 -10.16
C PRO A 267 3.08 -24.56 -10.40
N ASP A 268 1.86 -24.16 -10.05
CA ASP A 268 0.68 -25.02 -9.95
C ASP A 268 -0.48 -24.44 -10.81
N ARG A 269 -0.22 -24.27 -12.11
CA ARG A 269 -1.23 -23.78 -13.06
C ARG A 269 -2.37 -24.78 -13.21
N THR A 270 -3.61 -24.33 -12.99
CA THR A 270 -4.86 -25.10 -13.21
C THR A 270 -5.75 -24.37 -14.22
N GLU A 271 -6.88 -24.97 -14.60
CA GLU A 271 -7.86 -24.31 -15.50
C GLU A 271 -8.44 -23.05 -14.86
N GLU A 272 -8.67 -23.07 -13.55
CA GLU A 272 -9.21 -21.97 -12.75
C GLU A 272 -8.14 -20.91 -12.41
N ARG A 273 -6.87 -21.29 -12.51
CA ARG A 273 -5.71 -20.43 -12.18
C ARG A 273 -4.63 -20.61 -13.23
N PRO A 274 -4.91 -20.24 -14.49
CA PRO A 274 -4.05 -20.58 -15.60
C PRO A 274 -2.87 -19.62 -15.75
N TYR A 275 -2.83 -18.52 -15.00
CA TYR A 275 -1.81 -17.49 -15.09
C TYR A 275 -0.38 -17.99 -14.81
N GLU A 276 0.56 -17.57 -15.66
CA GLU A 276 2.00 -17.85 -15.52
C GLU A 276 2.64 -17.08 -14.36
N TYR A 277 2.25 -15.82 -14.15
CA TYR A 277 2.79 -14.96 -13.10
C TYR A 277 1.75 -14.68 -12.01
N ILE A 278 2.20 -14.72 -10.76
CA ILE A 278 1.38 -14.49 -9.56
C ILE A 278 2.09 -13.56 -8.58
N SER A 279 1.28 -12.85 -7.79
CA SER A 279 1.76 -12.21 -6.57
C SER A 279 2.20 -13.26 -5.55
N LEU A 280 3.36 -13.08 -4.94
CA LEU A 280 3.90 -13.96 -3.92
C LEU A 280 4.04 -13.25 -2.58
N ARG A 281 3.96 -14.03 -1.51
CA ARG A 281 4.32 -13.61 -0.17
C ARG A 281 5.13 -14.69 0.54
N HIS A 282 6.06 -14.27 1.39
CA HIS A 282 6.82 -15.17 2.25
C HIS A 282 5.99 -15.59 3.49
N VAL A 283 5.89 -16.90 3.75
CA VAL A 283 5.29 -17.45 4.97
C VAL A 283 6.38 -17.82 5.99
N PRO A 284 6.22 -17.48 7.28
CA PRO A 284 7.31 -17.59 8.24
C PRO A 284 7.44 -19.05 8.64
N THR A 285 8.35 -19.75 7.99
CA THR A 285 8.71 -21.14 8.22
C THR A 285 10.21 -21.27 8.00
N ALA A 286 10.84 -22.20 8.71
CA ALA A 286 12.25 -22.51 8.68
C ALA A 286 12.42 -24.04 8.88
N PRO A 287 13.55 -24.64 8.46
CA PRO A 287 13.76 -26.08 8.61
C PRO A 287 13.60 -26.60 10.05
N ASP A 288 13.91 -25.77 11.04
CA ASP A 288 13.88 -26.07 12.47
C ASP A 288 12.70 -25.43 13.21
N THR A 289 11.65 -24.98 12.51
CA THR A 289 10.46 -24.35 13.11
C THR A 289 9.89 -25.14 14.29
N LEU A 290 9.88 -26.48 14.21
CA LEU A 290 9.31 -27.37 15.24
C LEU A 290 10.36 -28.10 16.09
N ALA A 291 11.63 -27.70 16.02
CA ALA A 291 12.72 -28.39 16.73
C ALA A 291 12.53 -28.39 18.26
N ALA A 292 11.88 -27.37 18.83
CA ALA A 292 11.62 -27.27 20.27
C ALA A 292 10.70 -28.35 20.84
N ILE A 293 9.98 -29.07 19.97
CA ILE A 293 9.08 -30.17 20.33
C ILE A 293 9.50 -31.51 19.73
N ASP A 294 10.77 -31.62 19.32
CA ASP A 294 11.31 -32.79 18.62
C ASP A 294 10.55 -33.09 17.30
N GLY A 295 9.95 -32.06 16.68
CA GLY A 295 9.33 -32.14 15.35
C GLY A 295 10.30 -31.79 14.24
N GLU A 296 10.19 -32.47 13.11
CA GLU A 296 11.03 -32.27 11.93
C GLU A 296 10.18 -31.83 10.72
N LEU A 297 10.74 -31.06 9.79
CA LEU A 297 10.10 -30.71 8.52
C LEU A 297 10.85 -31.35 7.34
N PRO A 298 10.83 -32.69 7.20
CA PRO A 298 11.64 -33.40 6.22
C PRO A 298 11.33 -33.05 4.74
N ASN A 299 10.13 -32.57 4.42
CA ASN A 299 9.76 -32.09 3.06
C ASN A 299 10.01 -30.59 2.85
N TYR A 300 10.68 -29.89 3.78
CA TYR A 300 10.85 -28.44 3.73
C TYR A 300 11.37 -27.94 2.37
N ASP A 301 12.42 -28.58 1.86
CA ASP A 301 13.05 -28.20 0.58
C ASP A 301 12.25 -28.61 -0.66
N GLU A 302 11.17 -29.38 -0.52
CA GLU A 302 10.31 -29.84 -1.62
C GLU A 302 9.12 -28.90 -1.85
N ILE A 303 8.81 -28.05 -0.87
CA ILE A 303 7.62 -27.19 -0.88
C ILE A 303 8.03 -25.72 -0.70
N PRO A 304 7.65 -24.82 -1.62
CA PRO A 304 8.00 -23.41 -1.50
C PRO A 304 7.41 -22.79 -0.23
N ASN A 305 8.19 -22.01 0.51
CA ASN A 305 7.72 -21.15 1.61
C ASN A 305 7.48 -19.69 1.16
N TRP A 306 7.74 -19.37 -0.11
CA TRP A 306 7.00 -18.32 -0.82
C TRP A 306 5.72 -18.92 -1.41
N LYS A 307 4.57 -18.28 -1.16
CA LYS A 307 3.25 -18.80 -1.56
C LYS A 307 2.47 -17.77 -2.35
N TYR A 308 1.49 -18.23 -3.15
CA TYR A 308 0.54 -17.35 -3.83
C TYR A 308 -0.15 -16.42 -2.82
N SER A 309 0.01 -15.13 -3.03
CA SER A 309 -0.55 -14.07 -2.21
C SER A 309 -1.88 -13.59 -2.79
N SER A 310 -2.98 -14.05 -2.19
CA SER A 310 -4.31 -13.48 -2.40
C SER A 310 -4.36 -12.10 -1.74
N MET A 311 -3.97 -11.08 -2.49
CA MET A 311 -3.85 -9.70 -2.00
C MET A 311 -5.23 -9.13 -1.66
N HIS A 312 -5.38 -8.59 -0.45
CA HIS A 312 -6.59 -7.89 -0.02
C HIS A 312 -6.33 -6.39 0.12
N ASN A 313 -5.42 -5.83 -0.68
CA ASN A 313 -5.07 -4.41 -0.68
C ASN A 313 -5.09 -3.87 -2.12
N VAL A 314 -6.08 -4.31 -2.88
CA VAL A 314 -6.24 -4.03 -4.31
C VAL A 314 -6.33 -2.52 -4.54
N GLN A 315 -5.56 -2.03 -5.51
CA GLN A 315 -5.51 -0.65 -5.95
C GLN A 315 -5.88 -0.53 -7.42
N ARG A 316 -6.51 0.60 -7.76
CA ARG A 316 -6.71 0.97 -9.15
C ARG A 316 -5.38 1.28 -9.84
N LEU A 317 -4.51 2.02 -9.16
CA LEU A 317 -3.19 2.41 -9.63
C LEU A 317 -2.13 1.89 -8.66
N THR A 318 -1.13 1.20 -9.20
CA THR A 318 0.01 0.63 -8.48
C THR A 318 1.30 1.06 -9.17
N MET A 319 2.45 0.80 -8.54
CA MET A 319 3.73 1.07 -9.19
C MET A 319 3.91 0.24 -10.47
N GLN A 320 3.39 -0.99 -10.53
CA GLN A 320 3.65 -1.89 -11.63
C GLN A 320 2.66 -1.75 -12.79
N ASN A 321 1.47 -1.16 -12.57
CA ASN A 321 0.49 -0.91 -13.64
C ASN A 321 0.53 0.54 -14.18
N GLU A 322 1.50 1.32 -13.73
CA GLU A 322 1.72 2.71 -14.13
C GLU A 322 2.10 2.83 -15.61
N SER A 323 3.00 1.96 -16.08
CA SER A 323 3.43 1.84 -17.48
C SER A 323 3.97 0.44 -17.75
N CYS A 324 4.25 0.12 -19.01
CA CYS A 324 4.87 -1.17 -19.35
C CYS A 324 6.26 -1.27 -18.69
N GLU A 325 7.04 -0.20 -18.73
CA GLU A 325 8.40 -0.10 -18.20
C GLU A 325 8.46 -0.08 -16.67
N ALA A 326 7.37 0.29 -15.99
CA ALA A 326 7.31 0.23 -14.55
C ALA A 326 7.31 -1.23 -14.02
N CYS A 327 6.80 -2.16 -14.83
CA CYS A 327 6.87 -3.60 -14.58
C CYS A 327 8.05 -4.24 -15.32
N HIS A 328 8.10 -4.10 -16.64
CA HIS A 328 9.11 -4.72 -17.49
C HIS A 328 10.48 -4.06 -17.31
N GLY A 329 11.49 -4.85 -16.93
CA GLY A 329 12.83 -4.37 -16.60
C GLY A 329 13.02 -3.97 -15.13
N ASN A 330 11.96 -4.05 -14.31
CA ASN A 330 12.02 -3.73 -12.89
C ASN A 330 12.23 -4.98 -12.02
N GLU A 331 13.49 -5.36 -11.83
CA GLU A 331 13.88 -6.55 -11.02
C GLU A 331 13.38 -6.50 -9.57
N TYR A 332 13.10 -5.32 -9.02
CA TYR A 332 12.60 -5.20 -7.65
C TYR A 332 11.24 -5.89 -7.47
N LEU A 333 10.40 -5.85 -8.49
CA LEU A 333 9.05 -6.42 -8.45
C LEU A 333 9.04 -7.94 -8.54
N PHE A 334 10.10 -8.55 -9.05
CA PHE A 334 10.13 -9.99 -9.31
C PHE A 334 10.93 -10.71 -8.22
N LEU A 335 10.53 -11.94 -7.92
CA LEU A 335 11.28 -12.81 -7.04
C LEU A 335 12.52 -13.31 -7.78
N GLY A 336 13.69 -12.78 -7.42
CA GLY A 336 14.99 -13.22 -7.90
C GLY A 336 15.69 -14.20 -6.95
N GLU A 337 16.75 -14.86 -7.41
CA GLU A 337 17.56 -15.75 -6.54
C GLU A 337 18.20 -14.96 -5.39
N SER A 338 18.50 -13.67 -5.57
CA SER A 338 19.06 -12.78 -4.55
C SER A 338 18.07 -12.39 -3.44
N ASP A 339 16.77 -12.57 -3.66
CA ASP A 339 15.75 -12.32 -2.65
C ASP A 339 15.60 -13.50 -1.67
N LEU A 340 16.12 -14.68 -2.04
CA LEU A 340 16.04 -15.88 -1.21
C LEU A 340 17.08 -15.81 -0.08
N VAL A 341 16.64 -16.14 1.14
CA VAL A 341 17.50 -16.16 2.34
C VAL A 341 18.02 -17.58 2.63
N GLU A 342 19.00 -17.71 3.53
CA GLU A 342 19.64 -19.01 3.81
C GLU A 342 18.66 -20.10 4.25
N ASN A 343 17.62 -19.73 5.00
CA ASN A 343 16.59 -20.65 5.51
C ASN A 343 15.42 -20.86 4.54
N ASP A 344 15.45 -20.26 3.35
CA ASP A 344 14.39 -20.47 2.37
C ASP A 344 14.37 -21.89 1.83
N SER A 345 13.17 -22.40 1.56
CA SER A 345 13.01 -23.68 0.87
C SER A 345 13.68 -23.64 -0.50
N LYS A 346 14.45 -24.69 -0.82
CA LYS A 346 15.02 -24.85 -2.17
C LYS A 346 13.96 -24.87 -3.27
N ALA A 347 12.73 -25.28 -2.96
CA ALA A 347 11.63 -25.29 -3.93
C ALA A 347 11.24 -23.89 -4.40
N ASN A 348 11.59 -22.81 -3.67
CA ASN A 348 11.37 -21.44 -4.13
C ASN A 348 12.09 -21.13 -5.45
N LEU A 349 13.14 -21.88 -5.81
CA LEU A 349 13.82 -21.74 -7.10
C LEU A 349 12.90 -22.01 -8.32
N ASN A 350 11.77 -22.69 -8.10
CA ASN A 350 10.72 -22.91 -9.11
C ASN A 350 9.82 -21.67 -9.30
N LEU A 351 9.83 -20.73 -8.35
CA LEU A 351 9.06 -19.50 -8.37
C LEU A 351 9.86 -18.31 -8.92
N VAL A 352 11.19 -18.43 -8.94
CA VAL A 352 12.09 -17.35 -9.34
C VAL A 352 11.94 -17.02 -10.82
N VAL A 353 11.82 -15.71 -11.08
CA VAL A 353 11.80 -15.16 -12.43
C VAL A 353 13.23 -14.77 -12.82
N ARG A 354 13.86 -15.61 -13.66
CA ARG A 354 15.27 -15.43 -14.07
C ARG A 354 15.46 -14.41 -15.19
N SER A 355 14.40 -14.09 -15.91
CA SER A 355 14.40 -13.07 -16.95
C SER A 355 13.01 -12.46 -17.01
N ILE A 356 12.98 -11.14 -16.85
CA ILE A 356 11.73 -10.38 -16.99
C ILE A 356 11.48 -10.22 -18.49
N PRO A 357 10.30 -10.61 -19.00
CA PRO A 357 9.94 -10.36 -20.39
C PRO A 357 10.19 -8.89 -20.74
N GLN A 358 10.78 -8.61 -21.89
CA GLN A 358 11.01 -7.23 -22.34
C GLN A 358 9.82 -6.78 -23.18
N VAL A 359 9.43 -5.51 -23.08
CA VAL A 359 8.30 -4.92 -23.83
C VAL A 359 8.48 -5.06 -25.35
N ASP A 360 9.72 -5.13 -25.82
CA ASP A 360 10.07 -5.18 -27.24
C ASP A 360 9.85 -6.53 -27.96
N VAL A 361 9.45 -7.60 -27.26
CA VAL A 361 9.23 -8.91 -27.91
C VAL A 361 7.85 -9.01 -28.60
N LEU A 362 6.97 -8.01 -28.43
CA LEU A 362 5.63 -7.99 -29.06
C LEU A 362 5.45 -6.94 -30.17
N ARG A 363 6.50 -6.18 -30.53
CA ARG A 363 6.48 -5.36 -31.75
C ARG A 363 6.28 -6.16 -33.04
N GLU A 364 6.52 -7.47 -33.02
CA GLU A 364 6.26 -8.37 -34.15
C GLU A 364 4.79 -8.80 -34.28
N ILE A 365 3.98 -8.78 -33.21
CA ILE A 365 2.58 -9.25 -33.26
C ILE A 365 1.61 -8.13 -33.65
N VAL A 366 1.87 -6.89 -33.24
CA VAL A 366 1.10 -5.71 -33.69
C VAL A 366 1.28 -5.45 -35.21
N GLN A 367 2.34 -5.99 -35.81
CA GLN A 367 2.58 -5.92 -37.27
C GLN A 367 1.78 -6.93 -38.09
N GLU A 368 1.24 -8.01 -37.52
CA GLU A 368 0.52 -9.03 -38.30
C GLU A 368 -0.98 -8.71 -38.47
N GLU A 369 -1.62 -7.95 -37.57
CA GLU A 369 -3.05 -7.57 -37.71
C GLU A 369 -3.29 -6.34 -38.59
N THR A 370 -2.25 -5.60 -38.97
CA THR A 370 -2.36 -4.48 -39.93
C THR A 370 -2.11 -4.89 -41.38
N SER A 371 -1.79 -6.17 -41.64
CA SER A 371 -1.48 -6.69 -42.98
C SER A 371 -2.72 -7.10 -43.80
N GLY A 372 -3.91 -6.84 -43.28
CA GLY A 372 -5.16 -7.41 -43.76
C GLY A 372 -6.15 -6.46 -44.41
N GLU A 373 -5.82 -5.24 -44.82
CA GLU A 373 -6.75 -4.40 -45.61
C GLU A 373 -6.04 -3.22 -46.31
N GLU A 374 -5.19 -3.51 -47.30
CA GLU A 374 -4.88 -2.54 -48.36
C GLU A 374 -6.02 -2.52 -49.38
N SER A 375 -6.90 -1.52 -49.31
CA SER A 375 -7.48 -0.95 -50.52
C SER A 375 -7.74 0.55 -50.36
N ASP A 376 -6.96 1.32 -51.12
CA ASP A 376 -7.23 2.66 -51.62
C ASP A 376 -7.71 3.70 -50.61
N GLN A 377 -6.75 4.34 -49.92
CA GLN A 377 -6.87 5.77 -49.65
C GLN A 377 -5.49 6.45 -49.59
N GLU A 378 -5.39 7.53 -50.34
CA GLU A 378 -4.18 8.25 -50.71
C GLU A 378 -3.41 8.83 -49.51
N ASP A 379 -2.08 8.72 -49.60
CA ASP A 379 -1.06 9.39 -48.78
C ASP A 379 -1.43 10.84 -48.40
N LYS A 380 -1.71 11.05 -47.10
CA LYS A 380 -1.48 12.32 -46.39
C LYS A 380 -1.17 12.08 -44.91
N GLU A 381 -0.02 11.47 -44.61
CA GLU A 381 0.63 11.71 -43.32
C GLU A 381 1.59 12.89 -43.46
N SER A 382 1.16 14.05 -42.96
CA SER A 382 2.08 15.06 -42.48
C SER A 382 2.53 14.63 -41.08
N GLY A 383 3.83 14.37 -40.88
CA GLY A 383 4.40 14.23 -39.55
C GLY A 383 4.17 15.52 -38.76
N GLU A 384 3.26 15.48 -37.79
CA GLU A 384 2.99 16.58 -36.87
C GLU A 384 4.13 16.61 -35.85
N ALA A 385 4.81 17.76 -35.73
CA ALA A 385 5.88 17.93 -34.74
C ALA A 385 5.27 17.95 -33.33
N ILE A 386 5.86 17.21 -32.39
CA ILE A 386 5.44 17.21 -30.98
C ILE A 386 5.60 18.62 -30.42
N ASP A 387 4.50 19.24 -29.99
CA ASP A 387 4.51 20.57 -29.38
C ASP A 387 5.01 20.49 -27.93
N ALA A 388 6.18 21.05 -27.65
CA ALA A 388 6.79 21.01 -26.32
C ALA A 388 5.95 21.72 -25.25
N GLY A 389 5.23 22.78 -25.61
CA GLY A 389 4.36 23.50 -24.69
C GLY A 389 3.15 22.67 -24.29
N GLU A 390 2.54 21.97 -25.24
CA GLU A 390 1.43 21.05 -24.98
C GLU A 390 1.86 19.88 -24.09
N VAL A 391 3.03 19.29 -24.35
CA VAL A 391 3.60 18.22 -23.51
C VAL A 391 3.82 18.68 -22.07
N LEU A 392 4.43 19.85 -21.87
CA LEU A 392 4.66 20.38 -20.52
C LEU A 392 3.34 20.72 -19.81
N LEU A 393 2.37 21.28 -20.52
CA LEU A 393 1.04 21.60 -19.98
C LEU A 393 0.28 20.33 -19.56
N GLU A 394 0.31 19.29 -20.37
CA GLU A 394 -0.29 17.99 -20.07
C GLU A 394 0.36 17.38 -18.81
N ALA A 395 1.70 17.34 -18.74
CA ALA A 395 2.43 16.86 -17.58
C ALA A 395 2.10 17.67 -16.31
N ALA A 396 1.95 18.99 -16.42
CA ALA A 396 1.60 19.87 -15.31
C ALA A 396 0.18 19.61 -14.79
N LYS A 397 -0.80 19.39 -15.68
CA LYS A 397 -2.17 19.01 -15.27
C LYS A 397 -2.17 17.68 -14.55
N ASN A 398 -1.47 16.68 -15.10
CA ASN A 398 -1.34 15.36 -14.49
C ASN A 398 -0.69 15.42 -13.11
N TYR A 399 0.31 16.28 -12.94
CA TYR A 399 0.93 16.54 -11.65
C TYR A 399 -0.10 16.99 -10.61
N PHE A 400 -0.93 18.00 -10.93
CA PHE A 400 -1.90 18.55 -9.96
C PHE A 400 -3.03 17.58 -9.62
N VAL A 401 -3.41 16.69 -10.55
CA VAL A 401 -4.33 15.58 -10.25
C VAL A 401 -3.72 14.64 -9.20
N LYS A 402 -2.44 14.26 -9.34
CA LYS A 402 -1.76 13.32 -8.42
C LYS A 402 -1.57 13.92 -7.01
N VAL A 403 -1.40 15.23 -6.86
CA VAL A 403 -1.21 15.83 -5.52
C VAL A 403 -2.47 15.87 -4.66
N ALA A 404 -3.64 15.56 -5.23
CA ALA A 404 -4.88 15.43 -4.47
C ALA A 404 -4.83 14.27 -3.45
N THR A 405 -4.05 13.23 -3.75
CA THR A 405 -3.93 12.02 -2.92
C THR A 405 -2.59 11.90 -2.19
N ASP A 406 -1.56 12.64 -2.62
CA ASP A 406 -0.23 12.63 -2.01
C ASP A 406 0.43 14.02 -2.08
N ASN A 407 0.77 14.60 -0.92
CA ASN A 407 1.39 15.92 -0.88
C ASN A 407 2.90 15.92 -1.21
N ASN A 408 3.48 14.76 -1.53
CA ASN A 408 4.89 14.53 -1.83
C ASN A 408 5.86 15.01 -0.73
N ILE A 409 5.43 14.99 0.53
CA ILE A 409 6.23 15.39 1.69
C ILE A 409 6.31 14.22 2.66
N MET A 410 7.52 13.89 3.11
CA MET A 410 7.77 12.82 4.07
C MET A 410 8.28 13.39 5.41
N PRO A 411 7.67 13.04 6.56
CA PRO A 411 8.19 13.38 7.87
C PRO A 411 9.62 12.83 8.10
N PRO A 412 10.51 13.57 8.80
CA PRO A 412 11.87 13.09 9.10
C PRO A 412 11.92 11.74 9.83
N ALA A 413 10.95 11.48 10.71
CA ALA A 413 10.86 10.22 11.44
C ALA A 413 10.63 9.02 10.50
N ASP A 414 9.83 9.20 9.46
CA ASP A 414 9.54 8.14 8.48
C ASP A 414 10.76 7.88 7.59
N VAL A 415 11.42 8.95 7.13
CA VAL A 415 12.70 8.84 6.40
C VAL A 415 13.71 8.05 7.23
N LYS A 416 13.84 8.38 8.52
CA LYS A 416 14.74 7.67 9.43
C LYS A 416 14.33 6.20 9.62
N ALA A 417 13.05 5.92 9.82
CA ALA A 417 12.56 4.56 10.00
C ALA A 417 12.84 3.68 8.77
N MET A 418 12.70 4.23 7.56
CA MET A 418 13.03 3.54 6.31
C MET A 418 14.53 3.20 6.25
N LEU A 419 15.41 4.17 6.56
CA LEU A 419 16.86 3.96 6.56
C LEU A 419 17.31 2.99 7.66
N ASP A 420 16.73 3.07 8.86
CA ASP A 420 17.04 2.16 9.97
C ASP A 420 16.62 0.71 9.64
N SER A 421 15.51 0.54 8.92
CA SER A 421 15.01 -0.77 8.51
C SER A 421 15.84 -1.38 7.38
N ASN A 422 16.21 -0.57 6.40
CA ASN A 422 17.11 -0.94 5.31
C ASN A 422 17.79 0.33 4.75
N PRO A 423 19.12 0.48 4.90
CA PRO A 423 19.86 1.65 4.41
C PRO A 423 19.72 1.90 2.90
N ASN A 424 19.37 0.87 2.12
CA ASN A 424 19.17 0.97 0.67
C ASN A 424 17.70 1.15 0.24
N SER A 425 16.77 1.26 1.19
CA SER A 425 15.31 1.34 0.92
C SER A 425 14.89 2.60 0.16
N ILE A 426 15.65 3.69 0.31
CA ILE A 426 15.39 4.98 -0.34
C ILE A 426 16.68 5.55 -0.93
N PHE A 427 16.53 6.45 -1.90
CA PHE A 427 17.60 7.28 -2.43
C PHE A 427 17.49 8.67 -1.83
N VAL A 428 18.41 9.05 -0.94
CA VAL A 428 18.39 10.37 -0.32
C VAL A 428 19.26 11.33 -1.12
N LEU A 429 18.65 12.33 -1.76
CA LEU A 429 19.32 13.39 -2.51
C LEU A 429 19.39 14.67 -1.67
N ASP A 430 20.59 15.04 -1.24
CA ASP A 430 20.84 16.30 -0.53
C ASP A 430 21.26 17.39 -1.53
N ILE A 431 20.46 18.46 -1.58
CA ILE A 431 20.67 19.61 -2.48
C ILE A 431 21.21 20.86 -1.78
N ARG A 432 21.68 20.73 -0.53
CA ARG A 432 22.39 21.79 0.20
C ARG A 432 23.76 22.07 -0.43
N SER A 433 24.48 23.06 0.10
CA SER A 433 25.84 23.36 -0.32
C SER A 433 26.76 22.14 -0.09
N ALA A 434 27.80 22.00 -0.92
CA ALA A 434 28.81 20.96 -0.75
C ALA A 434 29.48 21.04 0.63
N ASP A 435 29.80 22.24 1.10
CA ASP A 435 30.40 22.46 2.43
C ASP A 435 29.49 21.95 3.56
N ASP A 436 28.18 22.20 3.49
CA ASP A 436 27.24 21.71 4.51
C ASP A 436 27.03 20.20 4.45
N PHE A 437 27.03 19.62 3.25
CA PHE A 437 26.97 18.17 3.06
C PHE A 437 28.22 17.50 3.64
N GLU A 438 29.42 17.98 3.28
CA GLU A 438 30.69 17.44 3.77
C GLU A 438 30.81 17.55 5.30
N ALA A 439 30.32 18.64 5.88
CA ALA A 439 30.30 18.83 7.32
C ALA A 439 29.35 17.88 8.06
N GLY A 440 28.27 17.43 7.39
CA GLY A 440 27.34 16.45 7.93
C GLY A 440 26.12 16.23 7.03
N HIS A 441 25.76 14.96 6.81
CA HIS A 441 24.56 14.57 6.05
C HIS A 441 23.88 13.32 6.63
N ILE A 442 22.67 13.05 6.11
CA ILE A 442 21.89 11.85 6.46
C ILE A 442 22.64 10.62 5.93
N PRO A 443 22.77 9.53 6.72
CA PRO A 443 23.50 8.35 6.28
C PRO A 443 23.05 7.81 4.92
N GLY A 444 24.02 7.49 4.05
CA GLY A 444 23.77 7.00 2.69
C GLY A 444 23.24 8.04 1.70
N ALA A 445 23.11 9.31 2.11
CA ALA A 445 22.73 10.38 1.20
C ALA A 445 23.79 10.63 0.13
N VAL A 446 23.33 11.09 -1.03
CA VAL A 446 24.17 11.56 -2.13
C VAL A 446 23.96 13.05 -2.32
N HIS A 447 25.02 13.74 -2.73
CA HIS A 447 25.03 15.18 -2.91
C HIS A 447 24.90 15.56 -4.38
N SER A 448 24.02 16.52 -4.66
CA SER A 448 24.10 17.31 -5.89
C SER A 448 23.73 18.74 -5.57
N ALA A 449 24.56 19.71 -5.94
CA ALA A 449 24.17 21.12 -5.79
C ALA A 449 22.85 21.36 -6.54
N TRP A 450 21.94 22.15 -5.99
CA TRP A 450 20.59 22.30 -6.56
C TRP A 450 20.58 22.71 -8.05
N ALA A 451 21.53 23.54 -8.48
CA ALA A 451 21.65 23.94 -9.89
C ALA A 451 22.16 22.83 -10.82
N GLU A 452 22.78 21.80 -10.27
CA GLU A 452 23.37 20.66 -10.99
C GLU A 452 22.45 19.44 -11.04
N VAL A 453 21.27 19.49 -10.40
CA VAL A 453 20.33 18.34 -10.38
C VAL A 453 19.92 17.92 -11.80
N GLY A 454 19.78 18.87 -12.73
CA GLY A 454 19.50 18.56 -14.14
C GLY A 454 20.57 17.69 -14.82
N ASN A 455 21.82 17.76 -14.35
CA ASN A 455 22.94 17.00 -14.91
C ASN A 455 23.03 15.57 -14.38
N ILE A 456 22.21 15.21 -13.39
CA ILE A 456 22.20 13.88 -12.75
C ILE A 456 20.85 13.18 -12.87
N LEU A 457 19.93 13.66 -13.72
CA LEU A 457 18.61 13.03 -13.93
C LEU A 457 18.74 11.54 -14.28
N ASP A 458 19.72 11.20 -15.14
CA ASP A 458 20.02 9.83 -15.53
C ASP A 458 20.66 8.97 -14.42
N ARG A 459 21.08 9.59 -13.31
CA ARG A 459 21.63 8.94 -12.10
C ARG A 459 20.60 8.76 -10.98
N ILE A 460 19.46 9.44 -11.06
CA ILE A 460 18.38 9.28 -10.08
C ILE A 460 17.63 7.99 -10.40
N PRO A 461 17.45 7.07 -9.44
CA PRO A 461 16.75 5.81 -9.68
C PRO A 461 15.23 6.03 -9.76
N ARG A 462 14.58 5.30 -10.68
CA ARG A 462 13.10 5.21 -10.77
C ARG A 462 12.53 4.06 -9.95
N THR A 463 13.34 3.05 -9.68
CA THR A 463 12.94 1.77 -9.05
C THR A 463 12.88 1.81 -7.52
N LYS A 464 13.23 2.93 -6.88
CA LYS A 464 13.13 3.11 -5.42
C LYS A 464 12.70 4.53 -5.06
N PRO A 465 12.05 4.74 -3.89
CA PRO A 465 11.67 6.06 -3.44
C PRO A 465 12.87 7.02 -3.37
N VAL A 466 12.71 8.22 -3.88
CA VAL A 466 13.67 9.31 -3.85
C VAL A 466 13.22 10.34 -2.82
N VAL A 467 14.07 10.64 -1.85
CA VAL A 467 13.81 11.64 -0.82
C VAL A 467 14.78 12.81 -0.99
N VAL A 468 14.25 13.99 -1.27
CA VAL A 468 15.04 15.21 -1.50
C VAL A 468 15.10 16.05 -0.23
N GLY A 469 16.32 16.38 0.21
CA GLY A 469 16.60 17.22 1.36
C GLY A 469 17.23 18.55 0.96
N CYS A 470 16.69 19.66 1.49
CA CYS A 470 17.36 20.97 1.45
C CYS A 470 17.35 21.59 2.86
N TYR A 471 17.59 22.89 3.03
CA TYR A 471 17.59 23.51 4.37
C TYR A 471 16.21 23.55 5.03
N SER A 472 15.18 24.03 4.31
CA SER A 472 13.85 24.36 4.86
C SER A 472 12.68 23.65 4.19
N GLY A 473 12.95 22.78 3.21
CA GLY A 473 11.95 22.04 2.44
C GLY A 473 11.43 22.75 1.18
N GLN A 474 11.55 24.08 1.05
CA GLN A 474 10.94 24.82 -0.08
C GLN A 474 11.60 24.57 -1.44
N THR A 475 12.94 24.56 -1.51
CA THR A 475 13.65 24.22 -2.76
C THR A 475 13.67 22.72 -3.05
N ALA A 476 13.62 21.88 -2.01
CA ALA A 476 13.40 20.45 -2.17
C ALA A 476 12.03 20.18 -2.78
N ALA A 477 10.99 20.89 -2.33
CA ALA A 477 9.65 20.80 -2.89
C ALA A 477 9.58 21.24 -4.37
N GLN A 478 10.30 22.30 -4.76
CA GLN A 478 10.47 22.66 -6.18
C GLN A 478 11.12 21.51 -6.98
N THR A 479 12.19 20.92 -6.43
CA THR A 479 12.91 19.80 -7.06
C THR A 479 12.01 18.58 -7.22
N VAL A 480 11.23 18.24 -6.20
CA VAL A 480 10.23 17.17 -6.23
C VAL A 480 9.26 17.38 -7.39
N ALA A 481 8.68 18.58 -7.54
CA ALA A 481 7.74 18.85 -8.62
C ALA A 481 8.36 18.66 -10.01
N VAL A 482 9.57 19.17 -10.21
CA VAL A 482 10.28 19.05 -11.49
C VAL A 482 10.65 17.61 -11.80
N LEU A 483 11.14 16.85 -10.82
CA LEU A 483 11.44 15.42 -11.00
C LEU A 483 10.16 14.61 -11.28
N ARG A 484 9.06 14.86 -10.55
CA ARG A 484 7.80 14.17 -10.81
C ARG A 484 7.23 14.48 -12.19
N MET A 485 7.35 15.73 -12.66
CA MET A 485 7.01 16.08 -14.04
C MET A 485 7.90 15.35 -15.05
N ALA A 486 9.20 15.20 -14.75
CA ALA A 486 10.16 14.46 -15.55
C ALA A 486 10.05 12.92 -15.39
N GLY A 487 8.88 12.40 -14.99
CA GLY A 487 8.59 10.97 -14.93
C GLY A 487 9.11 10.22 -13.70
N PHE A 488 9.67 10.92 -12.70
CA PHE A 488 10.07 10.26 -11.45
C PHE A 488 8.87 10.10 -10.51
N GLU A 489 8.26 8.92 -10.59
CA GLU A 489 7.14 8.35 -9.79
C GLU A 489 7.11 8.64 -8.29
N ASN A 490 8.23 8.38 -7.62
CA ASN A 490 8.25 8.27 -6.17
C ASN A 490 9.26 9.24 -5.57
N VAL A 491 9.04 10.53 -5.80
CA VAL A 491 9.89 11.59 -5.26
C VAL A 491 9.14 12.35 -4.17
N LYS A 492 9.75 12.49 -2.99
CA LYS A 492 9.22 13.23 -1.84
C LYS A 492 10.27 14.18 -1.27
N SER A 493 9.86 15.31 -0.72
CA SER A 493 10.75 16.20 0.05
C SER A 493 10.69 15.87 1.54
N ILE A 494 11.80 16.01 2.24
CA ILE A 494 11.80 15.95 3.71
C ILE A 494 11.00 17.14 4.26
N GLN A 495 10.00 16.86 5.10
CA GLN A 495 9.17 17.88 5.71
C GLN A 495 10.03 18.89 6.47
N SER A 496 9.94 20.16 6.07
CA SER A 496 10.71 21.28 6.61
C SER A 496 12.24 21.17 6.41
N GLY A 497 12.70 20.27 5.53
CA GLY A 497 14.10 20.10 5.18
C GLY A 497 14.98 19.52 6.29
N ILE A 498 16.28 19.51 6.04
CA ILE A 498 17.32 18.94 6.90
C ILE A 498 17.60 19.87 8.10
N SER A 499 17.64 21.19 7.90
CA SER A 499 17.94 22.10 9.00
C SER A 499 16.75 22.25 9.94
N MET A 500 15.58 22.64 9.43
CA MET A 500 14.43 22.93 10.30
C MET A 500 13.66 21.66 10.68
N GLY A 501 13.51 20.72 9.77
CA GLY A 501 12.76 19.47 10.00
C GLY A 501 13.58 18.41 10.72
N TRP A 502 14.63 17.90 10.06
CA TRP A 502 15.44 16.78 10.55
C TRP A 502 16.21 17.13 11.85
N LEU A 503 17.00 18.21 11.82
CA LEU A 503 17.82 18.63 12.96
C LEU A 503 17.00 19.30 14.07
N GLU A 504 16.35 20.43 13.78
CA GLU A 504 15.74 21.26 14.82
C GLU A 504 14.44 20.66 15.39
N SER A 505 13.52 20.25 14.51
CA SER A 505 12.19 19.77 14.95
C SER A 505 12.22 18.32 15.43
N ALA A 506 12.88 17.43 14.69
CA ALA A 506 12.92 16.00 14.99
C ALA A 506 14.12 15.59 15.88
N GLY A 507 15.13 16.45 16.03
CA GLY A 507 16.31 16.15 16.86
C GLY A 507 17.17 15.01 16.33
N LEU A 508 17.09 14.72 15.02
CA LEU A 508 17.78 13.61 14.39
C LEU A 508 19.21 14.02 13.99
N PRO A 509 20.23 13.18 14.23
CA PRO A 509 21.62 13.52 13.94
C PRO A 509 21.95 13.40 12.44
N LEU A 510 23.05 14.02 12.03
CA LEU A 510 23.71 13.80 10.75
C LEU A 510 24.97 12.97 11.02
N ASP A 511 24.87 11.66 10.82
CA ASP A 511 25.85 10.69 11.31
C ASP A 511 26.98 10.38 10.30
N GLU A 512 26.92 10.95 9.09
CA GLU A 512 27.97 10.80 8.06
C GLU A 512 28.57 12.16 7.65
N THR A 513 29.85 12.13 7.25
CA THR A 513 30.64 13.30 6.85
C THR A 513 31.47 12.95 5.60
N GLY A 514 31.95 13.96 4.88
CA GLY A 514 32.65 13.79 3.62
C GLY A 514 31.73 13.88 2.40
N MET A 515 32.29 13.73 1.21
CA MET A 515 31.56 13.90 -0.06
C MET A 515 31.14 12.55 -0.64
N ASN A 516 29.88 12.47 -1.06
CA ASN A 516 29.32 11.38 -1.84
C ASN A 516 28.55 11.99 -3.02
N ALA A 517 29.25 12.32 -4.11
CA ALA A 517 28.67 13.09 -5.20
C ALA A 517 27.77 12.22 -6.09
N ALA A 518 26.55 12.67 -6.35
CA ALA A 518 25.62 11.99 -7.26
C ALA A 518 26.16 11.89 -8.70
N ALA A 519 27.06 12.81 -9.09
CA ALA A 519 27.74 12.78 -10.39
C ALA A 519 28.67 11.58 -10.57
N ASP A 520 29.12 10.95 -9.48
CA ASP A 520 30.00 9.78 -9.51
C ASP A 520 29.22 8.46 -9.62
N LEU A 521 27.88 8.50 -9.57
CA LEU A 521 27.02 7.32 -9.70
C LEU A 521 26.93 6.85 -11.16
N ASP A 522 26.50 5.60 -11.34
CA ASP A 522 26.19 5.02 -12.66
C ASP A 522 24.86 5.53 -13.20
N SER A 523 24.74 5.56 -14.54
CA SER A 523 23.47 5.81 -15.22
C SER A 523 22.49 4.68 -14.93
N VAL A 524 21.32 5.02 -14.39
CA VAL A 524 20.25 4.07 -14.04
C VAL A 524 18.89 4.46 -14.61
N SER A 525 18.76 5.66 -15.19
CA SER A 525 17.51 6.17 -15.77
C SER A 525 17.75 6.82 -17.12
N SER A 526 16.72 6.83 -17.95
CA SER A 526 16.62 7.58 -19.20
C SER A 526 15.17 8.02 -19.42
N PRO A 527 14.90 9.03 -20.27
CA PRO A 527 13.53 9.32 -20.70
C PRO A 527 12.89 8.08 -21.34
N ALA A 528 11.61 7.82 -21.06
CA ALA A 528 10.88 6.68 -21.62
C ALA A 528 10.52 6.91 -23.10
N ASP A 529 10.22 8.15 -23.48
CA ASP A 529 9.84 8.52 -24.84
C ASP A 529 10.25 9.94 -25.21
N GLY A 530 9.90 10.36 -26.43
CA GLY A 530 10.20 11.70 -26.93
C GLY A 530 9.45 12.84 -26.21
N LYS A 531 8.32 12.57 -25.55
CA LYS A 531 7.63 13.57 -24.73
C LYS A 531 8.38 13.78 -23.43
N GLU A 532 8.81 12.69 -22.80
CA GLU A 532 9.60 12.76 -21.58
C GLU A 532 10.99 13.37 -21.81
N GLU A 533 11.62 13.11 -22.96
CA GLU A 533 12.87 13.77 -23.37
C GLU A 533 12.71 15.30 -23.37
N ILE A 534 11.58 15.82 -23.89
CA ILE A 534 11.26 17.26 -23.86
C ILE A 534 11.20 17.76 -22.40
N ILE A 535 10.57 17.01 -21.51
CA ILE A 535 10.44 17.40 -20.10
C ILE A 535 11.80 17.35 -19.39
N TRP A 536 12.64 16.37 -19.70
CA TRP A 536 14.01 16.28 -19.17
C TRP A 536 14.86 17.47 -19.61
N GLU A 537 14.77 17.90 -20.86
CA GLU A 537 15.45 19.11 -21.33
C GLU A 537 14.91 20.36 -20.61
N ALA A 538 13.60 20.49 -20.44
CA ALA A 538 13.01 21.58 -19.67
C ALA A 538 13.48 21.55 -18.20
N ALA A 539 13.61 20.37 -17.59
CA ALA A 539 14.12 20.20 -16.23
C ALA A 539 15.59 20.62 -16.12
N LYS A 540 16.43 20.27 -17.11
CA LYS A 540 17.83 20.74 -17.19
C LYS A 540 17.89 22.26 -17.24
N GLU A 541 17.08 22.89 -18.09
CA GLU A 541 17.01 24.36 -18.18
C GLU A 541 16.52 24.98 -16.86
N PHE A 542 15.52 24.39 -16.21
CA PHE A 542 15.02 24.83 -14.91
C PHE A 542 16.14 24.86 -13.87
N PHE A 543 16.89 23.77 -13.71
CA PHE A 543 17.95 23.70 -12.70
C PHE A 543 19.15 24.60 -13.06
N ALA A 544 19.51 24.72 -14.34
CA ALA A 544 20.53 25.68 -14.76
C ALA A 544 20.13 27.14 -14.43
N ALA A 545 18.84 27.48 -14.51
CA ALA A 545 18.33 28.82 -14.24
C ALA A 545 18.29 29.18 -12.73
N VAL A 546 18.24 28.21 -11.80
CA VAL A 546 18.21 28.51 -10.36
C VAL A 546 19.51 29.09 -9.80
N ALA A 547 20.60 29.08 -10.57
CA ALA A 547 21.82 29.81 -10.22
C ALA A 547 21.57 31.33 -10.04
N SER A 548 20.48 31.85 -10.62
CA SER A 548 20.07 33.25 -10.49
C SER A 548 19.26 33.56 -9.21
N GLY A 549 18.77 32.55 -8.49
CA GLY A 549 17.91 32.72 -7.32
C GLY A 549 17.04 31.50 -7.00
N ASN A 550 16.43 31.50 -5.82
CA ASN A 550 15.58 30.39 -5.36
C ASN A 550 14.08 30.58 -5.58
N ASN A 551 13.68 31.72 -6.15
CA ASN A 551 12.29 32.09 -6.38
C ASN A 551 11.43 32.02 -5.10
N ILE A 552 12.02 32.36 -3.96
CA ILE A 552 11.32 32.50 -2.68
C ILE A 552 11.30 33.99 -2.32
N ILE A 553 10.11 34.57 -2.18
CA ILE A 553 9.94 35.98 -1.83
C ILE A 553 9.66 36.13 -0.33
N PRO A 554 10.44 36.95 0.42
CA PRO A 554 10.14 37.26 1.81
C PRO A 554 8.81 37.98 1.97
N GLY A 555 8.07 37.69 3.04
CA GLY A 555 6.78 38.31 3.34
C GLY A 555 6.80 39.85 3.30
N PRO A 556 7.75 40.52 3.99
CA PRO A 556 7.80 41.99 4.03
C PRO A 556 8.09 42.62 2.66
N GLU A 557 8.86 41.93 1.82
CA GLU A 557 9.16 42.38 0.45
C GLU A 557 7.90 42.30 -0.43
N LEU A 558 7.20 41.16 -0.40
CA LEU A 558 5.93 40.99 -1.09
C LEU A 558 4.89 42.02 -0.62
N HIS A 559 4.77 42.20 0.70
CA HIS A 559 3.83 43.15 1.28
C HIS A 559 4.09 44.59 0.80
N GLY A 560 5.34 45.07 0.93
CA GLY A 560 5.70 46.42 0.48
C GLY A 560 5.51 46.65 -1.01
N ALA A 561 5.74 45.61 -1.83
CA ALA A 561 5.49 45.68 -3.27
C ALA A 561 3.99 45.79 -3.59
N LEU A 562 3.14 45.02 -2.91
CA LEU A 562 1.68 45.08 -3.06
C LEU A 562 1.09 46.40 -2.54
N GLU A 563 1.62 46.96 -1.46
CA GLU A 563 1.22 48.29 -0.97
C GLU A 563 1.54 49.40 -1.98
N SER A 564 2.72 49.30 -2.61
CA SER A 564 3.18 50.28 -3.59
C SER A 564 2.43 50.16 -4.93
N ASN A 565 2.14 48.93 -5.34
CA ASN A 565 1.39 48.61 -6.54
C ASN A 565 0.58 47.32 -6.30
N PRO A 566 -0.74 47.42 -6.07
CA PRO A 566 -1.60 46.24 -5.87
C PRO A 566 -1.59 45.25 -7.05
N ASN A 567 -1.16 45.72 -8.23
CA ASN A 567 -1.02 44.90 -9.43
C ASN A 567 0.44 44.47 -9.69
N ALA A 568 1.34 44.53 -8.72
CA ALA A 568 2.73 44.10 -8.89
C ALA A 568 2.83 42.59 -9.16
N PHE A 569 2.02 41.79 -8.44
CA PHE A 569 2.02 40.34 -8.52
C PHE A 569 0.62 39.79 -8.78
N TYR A 570 0.56 38.63 -9.41
CA TYR A 570 -0.64 37.81 -9.46
C TYR A 570 -0.55 36.81 -8.30
N VAL A 571 -1.26 37.10 -7.21
CA VAL A 571 -1.11 36.33 -5.97
C VAL A 571 -2.17 35.25 -5.92
N ILE A 572 -1.75 34.00 -5.68
CA ILE A 572 -2.62 32.83 -5.61
C ILE A 572 -2.44 32.20 -4.22
N ASP A 573 -3.55 32.05 -3.50
CA ASP A 573 -3.61 31.30 -2.25
C ASP A 573 -4.13 29.89 -2.53
N ILE A 574 -3.30 28.90 -2.21
CA ILE A 574 -3.59 27.48 -2.46
C ILE A 574 -4.01 26.72 -1.21
N ARG A 575 -4.28 27.43 -0.10
CA ARG A 575 -4.85 26.85 1.13
C ARG A 575 -6.32 26.44 0.89
N SER A 576 -6.95 25.88 1.92
CA SER A 576 -8.39 25.59 1.87
C SER A 576 -9.22 26.86 1.63
N ALA A 577 -10.41 26.69 1.05
CA ALA A 577 -11.34 27.82 0.85
C ALA A 577 -11.75 28.46 2.19
N GLU A 578 -11.83 27.66 3.27
CA GLU A 578 -12.12 28.13 4.62
C GLU A 578 -11.00 29.03 5.14
N ASP A 579 -9.75 28.57 5.10
CA ASP A 579 -8.59 29.36 5.55
C ASP A 579 -8.38 30.63 4.73
N TYR A 580 -8.71 30.59 3.44
CA TYR A 580 -8.71 31.77 2.58
C TYR A 580 -9.76 32.78 3.04
N ALA A 581 -11.00 32.34 3.29
CA ALA A 581 -12.09 33.21 3.72
C ALA A 581 -11.85 33.83 5.11
N GLU A 582 -11.23 33.06 6.03
CA GLU A 582 -10.83 33.56 7.35
C GLU A 582 -9.75 34.65 7.29
N GLY A 583 -8.90 34.61 6.26
CA GLY A 583 -8.00 35.70 5.94
C GLY A 583 -6.94 35.31 4.92
N HIS A 584 -6.66 36.19 3.97
CA HIS A 584 -5.71 35.98 2.88
C HIS A 584 -4.86 37.24 2.61
N ILE A 585 -3.79 37.08 1.83
CA ILE A 585 -2.94 38.20 1.40
C ILE A 585 -3.78 39.14 0.53
N ALA A 586 -3.68 40.45 0.75
CA ALA A 586 -4.46 41.44 0.01
C ALA A 586 -4.28 41.31 -1.51
N GLY A 587 -5.41 41.16 -2.23
CA GLY A 587 -5.43 41.00 -3.68
C GLY A 587 -5.10 39.59 -4.18
N ALA A 588 -4.95 38.61 -3.28
CA ALA A 588 -4.86 37.21 -3.66
C ALA A 588 -6.18 36.71 -4.26
N ILE A 589 -6.07 35.76 -5.18
CA ILE A 589 -7.18 34.90 -5.59
C ILE A 589 -7.05 33.54 -4.93
N HIS A 590 -8.16 32.82 -4.78
CA HIS A 590 -8.16 31.47 -4.26
C HIS A 590 -8.17 30.43 -5.38
N SER A 591 -7.33 29.41 -5.25
CA SER A 591 -7.42 28.17 -6.01
C SER A 591 -6.88 27.05 -5.15
N ALA A 592 -7.72 26.13 -4.70
CA ALA A 592 -7.26 24.98 -3.92
C ALA A 592 -6.12 24.25 -4.65
N TRP A 593 -5.14 23.74 -3.89
CA TRP A 593 -3.89 23.24 -4.47
C TRP A 593 -4.07 22.17 -5.56
N ALA A 594 -4.95 21.19 -5.35
CA ALA A 594 -5.25 20.15 -6.34
C ALA A 594 -5.96 20.71 -7.61
N GLU A 595 -6.66 21.82 -7.49
CA GLU A 595 -7.39 22.46 -8.59
C GLU A 595 -6.52 23.39 -9.43
N MET A 596 -5.25 23.58 -9.07
CA MET A 596 -4.31 24.45 -9.82
C MET A 596 -4.18 24.04 -11.28
N GLY A 597 -4.34 22.76 -11.61
CA GLY A 597 -4.34 22.26 -12.99
C GLY A 597 -5.41 22.91 -13.88
N ASN A 598 -6.56 23.29 -13.30
CA ASN A 598 -7.66 23.94 -14.02
C ASN A 598 -7.36 25.41 -14.36
N LEU A 599 -6.45 26.04 -13.61
CA LEU A 599 -6.12 27.46 -13.77
C LEU A 599 -4.97 27.69 -14.76
N LEU A 600 -4.18 26.65 -15.09
CA LEU A 600 -2.91 26.79 -15.81
C LEU A 600 -3.01 27.57 -17.13
N GLU A 601 -4.07 27.34 -17.90
CA GLU A 601 -4.29 27.99 -19.20
C GLU A 601 -4.73 29.46 -19.06
N ASP A 602 -5.33 29.82 -17.92
CA ASP A 602 -5.84 31.16 -17.64
C ASP A 602 -4.81 32.05 -16.91
N LEU A 603 -3.66 31.50 -16.53
CA LEU A 603 -2.62 32.23 -15.80
C LEU A 603 -2.00 33.34 -16.66
N PRO A 604 -1.69 34.51 -16.06
CA PRO A 604 -1.15 35.64 -16.81
C PRO A 604 0.34 35.46 -17.14
N GLY A 605 0.66 35.08 -18.38
CA GLY A 605 2.07 34.85 -18.80
C GLY A 605 3.01 36.06 -18.75
N ALA A 606 2.50 37.30 -18.67
CA ALA A 606 3.32 38.52 -18.64
C ALA A 606 3.55 39.09 -17.22
N LYS A 607 2.89 38.53 -16.20
CA LYS A 607 2.86 39.10 -14.85
C LYS A 607 3.47 38.09 -13.86
N PRO A 608 4.40 38.51 -12.99
CA PRO A 608 4.97 37.60 -12.00
C PRO A 608 3.90 37.03 -11.07
N ILE A 609 3.95 35.73 -10.83
CA ILE A 609 2.99 34.97 -10.02
C ILE A 609 3.58 34.70 -8.64
N VAL A 610 2.80 34.90 -7.58
CA VAL A 610 3.22 34.56 -6.22
C VAL A 610 2.24 33.57 -5.61
N VAL A 611 2.75 32.44 -5.14
CA VAL A 611 1.93 31.37 -4.56
C VAL A 611 2.13 31.32 -3.05
N GLY A 612 1.03 31.42 -2.31
CA GLY A 612 0.97 31.27 -0.86
C GLY A 612 0.30 29.97 -0.45
N CYS A 613 0.92 29.23 0.48
CA CYS A 613 0.32 28.09 1.16
C CYS A 613 0.57 28.18 2.67
N TYR A 614 0.34 27.13 3.45
CA TYR A 614 0.57 27.17 4.90
C TYR A 614 2.05 27.37 5.30
N SER A 615 2.95 26.56 4.72
CA SER A 615 4.36 26.44 5.16
C SER A 615 5.40 26.77 4.11
N GLY A 616 4.98 27.10 2.89
CA GLY A 616 5.83 27.34 1.72
C GLY A 616 6.20 26.08 0.92
N GLN A 617 6.01 24.87 1.45
CA GLN A 617 6.44 23.64 0.76
C GLN A 617 5.54 23.28 -0.43
N THR A 618 4.22 23.23 -0.27
CA THR A 618 3.30 22.99 -1.41
C THR A 618 3.28 24.14 -2.41
N ALA A 619 3.52 25.38 -1.96
CA ALA A 619 3.77 26.52 -2.84
C ALA A 619 5.07 26.31 -3.64
N GLY A 620 6.13 25.80 -3.01
CA GLY A 620 7.38 25.38 -3.66
C GLY A 620 7.13 24.36 -4.77
N GLN A 621 6.36 23.30 -4.52
CA GLN A 621 5.95 22.35 -5.55
C GLN A 621 5.21 23.05 -6.70
N THR A 622 4.22 23.89 -6.38
CA THR A 622 3.42 24.62 -7.37
C THR A 622 4.28 25.50 -8.27
N ILE A 623 5.21 26.28 -7.70
CA ILE A 623 6.08 27.15 -8.50
C ILE A 623 7.12 26.37 -9.29
N GLY A 624 7.50 25.16 -8.88
CA GLY A 624 8.32 24.26 -9.68
C GLY A 624 7.63 23.95 -11.01
N VAL A 625 6.36 23.56 -10.96
CA VAL A 625 5.53 23.30 -12.15
C VAL A 625 5.36 24.56 -13.00
N LEU A 626 4.96 25.69 -12.39
CA LEU A 626 4.71 26.93 -13.13
C LEU A 626 5.98 27.44 -13.85
N ARG A 627 7.14 27.33 -13.20
CA ARG A 627 8.41 27.74 -13.81
C ARG A 627 8.83 26.82 -14.95
N LEU A 628 8.51 25.52 -14.87
CA LEU A 628 8.75 24.59 -15.98
C LEU A 628 7.88 24.92 -17.21
N LEU A 629 6.68 25.46 -16.99
CA LEU A 629 5.82 26.02 -18.03
C LEU A 629 6.25 27.41 -18.53
N GLY A 630 7.34 27.96 -17.99
CA GLY A 630 7.89 29.26 -18.37
C GLY A 630 7.30 30.48 -17.66
N PHE A 631 6.47 30.29 -16.62
CA PHE A 631 5.98 31.41 -15.82
C PHE A 631 7.06 31.95 -14.86
N ASP A 632 7.09 33.27 -14.67
CA ASP A 632 7.88 33.91 -13.61
C ASP A 632 7.15 33.78 -12.27
N ALA A 633 7.39 32.69 -11.53
CA ALA A 633 6.65 32.34 -10.32
C ALA A 633 7.53 32.30 -9.07
N TYR A 634 6.97 32.71 -7.93
CA TYR A 634 7.63 32.79 -6.62
C TYR A 634 6.76 32.20 -5.51
N SER A 635 7.37 31.54 -4.53
CA SER A 635 6.66 31.07 -3.34
C SER A 635 6.87 32.04 -2.18
N VAL A 636 5.84 32.28 -1.38
CA VAL A 636 5.98 33.07 -0.14
C VAL A 636 6.89 32.32 0.84
N GLN A 637 7.94 33.00 1.33
CA GLN A 637 8.90 32.41 2.26
C GLN A 637 8.20 31.88 3.50
N SER A 638 8.33 30.56 3.72
CA SER A 638 7.71 29.86 4.85
C SER A 638 6.17 29.93 4.86
N GLY A 639 5.54 30.29 3.74
CA GLY A 639 4.09 30.33 3.60
C GLY A 639 3.38 31.44 4.39
N ILE A 640 2.06 31.44 4.31
CA ILE A 640 1.16 32.40 4.94
C ILE A 640 1.09 32.16 6.45
N SER A 641 0.97 30.91 6.89
CA SER A 641 0.81 30.60 8.32
C SER A 641 2.12 30.82 9.07
N ASN A 642 3.22 30.19 8.62
CA ASN A 642 4.47 30.21 9.38
C ASN A 642 5.30 31.48 9.09
N GLY A 643 5.37 31.90 7.83
CA GLY A 643 6.12 33.09 7.40
C GLY A 643 5.36 34.38 7.64
N TRP A 644 4.37 34.64 6.78
CA TRP A 644 3.64 35.91 6.72
C TRP A 644 3.03 36.32 8.06
N ILE A 645 2.25 35.43 8.68
CA ILE A 645 1.62 35.70 9.98
C ILE A 645 2.61 35.42 11.11
N GLY A 646 3.18 34.22 11.15
CA GLY A 646 3.98 33.74 12.28
C GLY A 646 5.26 34.54 12.51
N ASN A 647 6.15 34.56 11.53
CA ASN A 647 7.46 35.19 11.64
C ASN A 647 7.41 36.70 11.44
N ASP A 648 6.63 37.18 10.46
CA ASP A 648 6.66 38.57 10.01
C ASP A 648 5.54 39.44 10.60
N GLY A 649 4.47 38.84 11.12
CA GLY A 649 3.35 39.57 11.73
C GLY A 649 2.57 40.44 10.75
N LEU A 650 2.52 40.07 9.48
CA LEU A 650 1.92 40.84 8.40
C LEU A 650 0.40 40.68 8.35
N PRO A 651 -0.35 41.71 7.91
CA PRO A 651 -1.80 41.69 7.94
C PRO A 651 -2.39 40.76 6.88
N LEU A 652 -3.54 40.17 7.20
CA LEU A 652 -4.44 39.52 6.25
C LEU A 652 -5.69 40.38 6.07
N VAL A 653 -6.35 40.22 4.94
CA VAL A 653 -7.68 40.77 4.68
C VAL A 653 -8.69 39.63 4.63
N THR A 654 -9.95 39.93 4.95
CA THR A 654 -11.09 39.04 4.74
C THR A 654 -11.89 39.53 3.54
N GLU A 655 -12.74 38.68 2.97
CA GLU A 655 -13.71 39.11 1.94
C GLU A 655 -14.73 40.15 2.45
#